data_AF-A0A1A7Y8D8-F1
#
_entry.id   AF-A0A1A7Y8D8-F1
#
_cell.length_a   1.000
_cell.length_b   1.000
_cell.length_c   1.000
_cell.angle_alpha   90.00
_cell.angle_beta   90.00
_cell.angle_gamma   90.00
#
_symmetry.space_group_name_H-M   'P 1'
#
loop_
_entity.id
_entity.type
_entity.pdbx_description
1 polymer ?
#
loop_
_entity_poly.entity_id
_entity_poly.type
_entity_poly.pdbx_seq_one_letter_code
_entity_poly.pdbx_strand_id
1 'polypeptide(L)'
;FELAYVGFVCLTDMLCRSGSRALQQLPAHWLSQVLEEVKSSDPSSTLCATRRSAGIPFYIQALLSSEPKSSSCSLLKMTMNQLIALATPSADRNTDGSTVPQVHALNILRALYRDTRLGENVIPFVADGMQAAVLGFTSPVWAVRNSSTLLFSTLITRIFGVKRGKDEQSKKNRMTGREFFTRFPALYPFLLNQLEQAAATVGSDSGHVKLHPSLFLLLLVLSRLYPSPMDGSSSPLGLAPFIPFIMRCSRSAVYRTREMAARALVPFVLVTQVASVVHSLLQELPAEPGPRVQHNHIHGTLLQVLFLLQSFQTDSHRPLPAGSGITEVLHQRMWLASRLNKCLVTRGAFLDVMMCLCGSKTSILEDAEVSALRQKAVPVLMASELVTSDSGAVSGPGTVQYLLSLAKLALSASVELPELWQSAQPVNGLLKHLLQSPHYEVREASAESLLRSLKEEKEDMKQKPQWLEKTAVSNLTSMALQEKHPQCLAKVLQVLCVLSSSSELQWMSGGKMLSQQEVLLHLLIVAQNSVHSVALLSAALTLVSQLLVEMVNSDPQAATDCLPEWGKLLCLCCGEEQPVQVKLIVAKVLVTCASALMMSPRLPLGLPATVSLWRSLFALLQDEDQEVRDAASDFTCVVPAHLLSTEGTGMSVCPPAALDFGVELLCQLFELWGQLGAGVVVLTQWLLGEEDGSRDEEEDEASRLDEEDFLFEKGDLNLWAEPRLWVNLVHRH
;
A
#
# COMPACT_ATOMS: atom_id res chain seq x y z
N PHE A 1 4.02 31.68 -5.93
CA PHE A 1 5.39 31.56 -6.48
C PHE A 1 5.40 30.88 -7.85
N GLU A 2 4.70 29.76 -8.04
CA GLU A 2 4.67 29.03 -9.33
C GLU A 2 4.08 29.85 -10.49
N LEU A 3 3.01 30.63 -10.25
CA LEU A 3 2.48 31.55 -11.26
C LEU A 3 3.46 32.67 -11.64
N ALA A 4 4.19 33.21 -10.65
CA ALA A 4 5.21 34.24 -10.90
C ALA A 4 6.41 33.67 -11.67
N TYR A 5 6.81 32.42 -11.41
CA TYR A 5 7.88 31.73 -12.14
C TYR A 5 7.61 31.72 -13.66
N VAL A 6 6.39 31.40 -14.10
CA VAL A 6 6.02 31.40 -15.52
C VAL A 6 6.22 32.78 -16.15
N GLY A 7 5.79 33.85 -15.47
CA GLY A 7 6.01 35.22 -15.93
C GLY A 7 7.50 35.61 -16.02
N PHE A 8 8.29 35.24 -15.01
CA PHE A 8 9.74 35.48 -15.01
C PHE A 8 10.47 34.73 -16.13
N VAL A 9 10.04 33.51 -16.44
CA VAL A 9 10.55 32.74 -17.58
C VAL A 9 10.31 33.48 -18.90
N CYS A 10 9.08 33.94 -19.15
CA CYS A 10 8.76 34.67 -20.37
C CYS A 10 9.59 35.95 -20.52
N LEU A 11 9.76 36.71 -19.42
CA LEU A 11 10.59 37.91 -19.40
C LEU A 11 12.05 37.60 -19.72
N THR A 12 12.63 36.60 -19.05
CA THR A 12 14.04 36.24 -19.22
C THR A 12 14.32 35.67 -20.62
N ASP A 13 13.41 34.86 -21.18
CA ASP A 13 13.49 34.39 -22.57
C ASP A 13 13.46 35.56 -23.57
N MET A 14 12.60 36.56 -23.35
CA MET A 14 12.54 37.76 -24.19
C MET A 14 13.85 38.56 -24.13
N LEU A 15 14.38 38.78 -22.92
CA LEU A 15 15.65 39.50 -22.73
C LEU A 15 16.83 38.78 -23.39
N CYS A 16 16.92 37.46 -23.24
CA CYS A 16 17.96 36.63 -23.87
C CYS A 16 17.90 36.66 -25.40
N ARG A 17 16.71 36.85 -26.00
CA ARG A 17 16.50 36.91 -27.45
C ARG A 17 16.47 38.33 -28.01
N SER A 18 16.58 39.35 -27.16
CA SER A 18 16.55 40.76 -27.58
C SER A 18 17.71 41.06 -28.52
N GLY A 19 17.50 41.93 -29.53
CA GLY A 19 18.59 42.43 -30.36
C GLY A 19 19.54 43.41 -29.64
N SER A 20 19.18 43.85 -28.42
CA SER A 20 19.98 44.76 -27.61
C SER A 20 20.94 44.01 -26.69
N ARG A 21 22.25 44.24 -26.88
CA ARG A 21 23.29 43.65 -26.02
C ARG A 21 23.15 44.04 -24.54
N ALA A 22 22.65 45.24 -24.25
CA ALA A 22 22.43 45.69 -22.88
C ALA A 22 21.32 44.88 -22.18
N LEU A 23 20.25 44.55 -22.90
CA LEU A 23 19.14 43.74 -22.36
C LEU A 23 19.53 42.26 -22.21
N GLN A 24 20.33 41.73 -23.13
CA GLN A 24 20.86 40.35 -23.04
C GLN A 24 21.77 40.13 -21.82
N GLN A 25 22.40 41.18 -21.28
CA GLN A 25 23.28 41.09 -20.11
C GLN A 25 22.54 41.11 -18.76
N LEU A 26 21.29 41.58 -18.73
CA LEU A 26 20.52 41.73 -17.49
C LEU A 26 20.35 40.41 -16.72
N PRO A 27 19.99 39.26 -17.36
CA PRO A 27 19.85 38.01 -16.63
C PRO A 27 21.14 37.57 -15.92
N ALA A 28 22.31 37.75 -16.56
CA ALA A 28 23.60 37.41 -15.96
C ALA A 28 23.96 38.33 -14.78
N HIS A 29 23.63 39.62 -14.89
CA HIS A 29 23.84 40.58 -13.81
C HIS A 29 22.94 40.27 -12.60
N TRP A 30 21.65 40.04 -12.84
CA TRP A 30 20.68 39.66 -11.81
C TRP A 30 21.04 38.36 -11.11
N LEU A 31 21.49 37.36 -11.88
CA LEU A 31 21.98 36.10 -11.32
C LEU A 31 23.20 36.31 -10.41
N SER A 32 24.12 37.18 -10.81
CA SER A 32 25.30 37.50 -9.99
C SER A 32 24.89 38.21 -8.69
N GLN A 33 23.99 39.20 -8.78
CA GLN A 33 23.49 39.94 -7.61
C GLN A 33 22.80 39.02 -6.59
N VAL A 34 21.88 38.15 -7.04
CA VAL A 34 21.18 37.25 -6.13
C VAL A 34 22.12 36.19 -5.53
N LEU A 35 23.13 35.73 -6.27
CA LEU A 35 24.12 34.80 -5.73
C LEU A 35 25.01 35.45 -4.67
N GLU A 36 25.37 36.74 -4.82
CA GLU A 36 26.06 37.48 -3.77
C GLU A 36 25.18 37.69 -2.53
N GLU A 37 23.88 37.95 -2.72
CA GLU A 37 22.94 38.05 -1.61
C GLU A 37 22.80 36.72 -0.86
N VAL A 38 22.77 35.59 -1.57
CA VAL A 38 22.75 34.23 -0.99
C VAL A 38 24.04 33.91 -0.22
N LYS A 39 25.20 34.43 -0.65
CA LYS A 39 26.48 34.29 0.06
C LYS A 39 26.54 35.16 1.31
N SER A 40 25.90 36.32 1.28
CA SER A 40 25.91 37.25 2.40
C SER A 40 25.31 36.60 3.65
N SER A 41 25.99 36.76 4.78
CA SER A 41 25.53 36.30 6.10
C SER A 41 25.06 37.46 6.97
N ASP A 42 24.75 38.60 6.34
CA ASP A 42 24.43 39.85 7.04
C ASP A 42 23.08 39.70 7.80
N PRO A 43 23.04 39.95 9.12
CA PRO A 43 21.79 40.05 9.87
C PRO A 43 20.80 41.10 9.34
N SER A 44 21.29 42.08 8.56
CA SER A 44 20.47 43.07 7.85
C SER A 44 19.90 42.56 6.52
N SER A 45 20.37 41.40 6.04
CA SER A 45 19.86 40.74 4.84
C SER A 45 18.38 40.38 5.01
N THR A 46 17.59 40.67 3.98
CA THR A 46 16.15 40.38 3.99
C THR A 46 15.84 38.88 3.87
N LEU A 47 16.86 38.06 3.55
CA LEU A 47 16.76 36.63 3.30
C LEU A 47 16.88 35.83 4.61
N CYS A 48 15.77 35.20 5.02
CA CYS A 48 15.76 34.24 6.12
C CYS A 48 15.55 32.81 5.63
N ALA A 49 16.03 31.84 6.39
CA ALA A 49 16.07 30.41 6.05
C ALA A 49 14.71 29.75 5.74
N THR A 50 13.57 30.39 6.02
CA THR A 50 12.27 29.68 6.02
C THR A 50 11.13 30.30 5.20
N ARG A 51 10.86 31.63 5.22
CA ARG A 51 9.65 32.19 4.54
C ARG A 51 9.91 33.14 3.37
N ARG A 52 10.89 34.05 3.44
CA ARG A 52 11.15 35.02 2.36
C ARG A 52 12.00 34.47 1.22
N SER A 53 12.83 33.47 1.50
CA SER A 53 13.70 32.80 0.51
C SER A 53 12.98 31.76 -0.37
N ALA A 54 11.69 31.50 -0.14
CA ALA A 54 10.92 30.50 -0.90
C ALA A 54 10.83 30.84 -2.40
N GLY A 55 10.93 32.11 -2.78
CA GLY A 55 10.92 32.58 -4.18
C GLY A 55 12.28 32.53 -4.89
N ILE A 56 13.40 32.54 -4.15
CA ILE A 56 14.74 32.58 -4.74
C ILE A 56 15.05 31.38 -5.63
N PRO A 57 14.75 30.12 -5.21
CA PRO A 57 14.97 28.97 -6.08
C PRO A 57 14.27 29.12 -7.43
N PHE A 58 13.01 29.60 -7.44
CA PHE A 58 12.25 29.82 -8.67
C PHE A 58 12.83 30.97 -9.52
N TYR A 59 13.31 32.03 -8.88
CA TYR A 59 13.93 33.16 -9.58
C TYR A 59 15.22 32.74 -10.29
N ILE A 60 16.14 32.07 -9.58
CA ILE A 60 17.39 31.53 -10.16
C ILE A 60 17.05 30.49 -11.24
N GLN A 61 16.07 29.62 -10.99
CA GLN A 61 15.61 28.64 -11.96
C GLN A 61 15.09 29.30 -13.26
N ALA A 62 14.34 30.40 -13.18
CA ALA A 62 13.87 31.14 -14.35
C ALA A 62 15.04 31.73 -15.15
N LEU A 63 16.01 32.35 -14.48
CA LEU A 63 17.21 32.91 -15.12
C LEU A 63 18.03 31.86 -15.87
N LEU A 64 18.21 30.67 -15.26
CA LEU A 64 19.03 29.60 -15.82
C LEU A 64 18.30 28.80 -16.91
N SER A 65 17.00 28.56 -16.75
CA SER A 65 16.21 27.79 -17.73
C SER A 65 15.96 28.54 -19.04
N SER A 66 16.14 29.86 -19.04
CA SER A 66 16.05 30.75 -20.20
C SER A 66 17.41 31.05 -20.85
N GLU A 67 18.51 30.43 -20.37
CA GLU A 67 19.83 30.58 -20.98
C GLU A 67 19.81 30.00 -22.41
N PRO A 68 20.26 30.73 -23.45
CA PRO A 68 20.25 30.23 -24.83
C PRO A 68 21.06 28.94 -24.97
N LYS A 69 20.48 27.89 -25.58
CA LYS A 69 21.16 26.59 -25.78
C LYS A 69 22.42 26.65 -26.66
N SER A 70 22.58 27.74 -27.43
CA SER A 70 23.78 28.02 -28.22
C SER A 70 24.95 28.53 -27.35
N SER A 71 24.68 28.98 -26.12
CA SER A 71 25.73 29.22 -25.13
C SER A 71 26.22 27.88 -24.59
N SER A 72 27.45 27.81 -24.11
CA SER A 72 28.00 26.60 -23.47
C SER A 72 27.38 26.29 -22.09
N CYS A 73 26.17 26.81 -21.81
CA CYS A 73 25.51 26.88 -20.50
C CYS A 73 26.45 27.42 -19.42
N SER A 74 27.16 28.52 -19.71
CA SER A 74 28.19 29.07 -18.83
C SER A 74 27.61 29.62 -17.53
N LEU A 75 26.41 30.22 -17.57
CA LEU A 75 25.77 30.74 -16.37
C LEU A 75 25.34 29.60 -15.46
N LEU A 76 24.70 28.56 -16.02
CA LEU A 76 24.38 27.35 -15.27
C LEU A 76 25.62 26.72 -14.63
N LYS A 77 26.70 26.51 -15.39
CA LYS A 77 27.93 25.90 -14.88
C LYS A 77 28.55 26.72 -13.73
N MET A 78 28.62 28.05 -13.90
CA MET A 78 29.10 28.96 -12.87
C MET A 78 28.25 28.87 -11.60
N THR A 79 26.92 28.94 -11.74
CA THR A 79 25.99 28.89 -10.61
C THR A 79 26.03 27.57 -9.89
N MET A 80 26.02 26.43 -10.61
CA MET A 80 26.09 25.10 -10.00
C MET A 80 27.37 24.95 -9.16
N ASN A 81 28.53 25.33 -9.71
CA ASN A 81 29.81 25.28 -8.99
C ASN A 81 29.80 26.14 -7.72
N GLN A 82 29.31 27.39 -7.81
CA GLN A 82 29.23 28.27 -6.64
C GLN A 82 28.28 27.72 -5.57
N LEU A 83 27.11 27.23 -5.95
CA LEU A 83 26.13 26.68 -5.01
C LEU A 83 26.63 25.37 -4.37
N ILE A 84 27.30 24.49 -5.12
CA ILE A 84 27.90 23.26 -4.59
C ILE A 84 29.00 23.57 -3.58
N ALA A 85 29.86 24.55 -3.88
CA ALA A 85 30.88 25.01 -2.94
C ALA A 85 30.28 25.60 -1.66
N LEU A 86 29.14 26.29 -1.75
CA LEU A 86 28.41 26.81 -0.58
C LEU A 86 27.69 25.72 0.22
N ALA A 87 27.16 24.70 -0.46
CA ALA A 87 26.43 23.59 0.14
C ALA A 87 27.34 22.59 0.86
N THR A 88 28.58 22.43 0.38
CA THR A 88 29.55 21.48 0.94
C THR A 88 30.16 22.03 2.24
N PRO A 89 30.20 21.24 3.33
CA PRO A 89 30.89 21.65 4.55
C PRO A 89 32.39 21.84 4.29
N SER A 90 32.93 23.02 4.59
CA SER A 90 34.38 23.28 4.52
C SER A 90 35.05 22.96 5.85
N ALA A 91 36.19 22.28 5.83
CA ALA A 91 36.97 21.95 7.03
C ALA A 91 37.45 23.18 7.82
N ASP A 92 37.61 24.33 7.16
CA ASP A 92 38.18 25.57 7.73
C ASP A 92 37.14 26.59 8.20
N ARG A 93 35.82 26.29 8.15
CA ARG A 93 34.81 27.21 8.69
C ARG A 93 34.78 27.09 10.21
N ASN A 94 35.26 28.14 10.89
CA ASN A 94 35.03 28.35 12.31
C ASN A 94 33.55 28.09 12.64
N THR A 95 33.30 27.33 13.70
CA THR A 95 31.98 26.85 14.15
C THR A 95 30.96 27.96 14.44
N ASP A 96 31.39 29.23 14.42
CA ASP A 96 30.60 30.43 14.70
C ASP A 96 30.00 31.12 13.45
N GLY A 97 30.26 30.59 12.24
CA GLY A 97 29.70 31.12 11.00
C GLY A 97 28.22 30.76 10.77
N SER A 98 27.44 31.68 10.19
CA SER A 98 26.04 31.42 9.84
C SER A 98 25.89 30.26 8.84
N THR A 99 25.02 29.30 9.13
CA THR A 99 24.70 28.19 8.21
C THR A 99 23.59 28.54 7.20
N VAL A 100 23.08 29.78 7.24
CA VAL A 100 21.99 30.24 6.38
C VAL A 100 22.35 30.16 4.88
N PRO A 101 23.55 30.60 4.42
CA PRO A 101 23.95 30.43 3.03
C PRO A 101 23.97 28.97 2.56
N GLN A 102 24.39 28.05 3.43
CA GLN A 102 24.40 26.61 3.12
C GLN A 102 22.98 26.07 2.92
N VAL A 103 22.05 26.46 3.80
CA VAL A 103 20.63 26.09 3.69
C VAL A 103 20.01 26.63 2.39
N HIS A 104 20.31 27.88 2.02
CA HIS A 104 19.86 28.44 0.75
C HIS A 104 20.44 27.69 -0.44
N ALA A 105 21.74 27.44 -0.44
CA ALA A 105 22.41 26.71 -1.52
C ALA A 105 21.79 25.31 -1.73
N LEU A 106 21.56 24.55 -0.66
CA LEU A 106 20.92 23.23 -0.71
C LEU A 106 19.51 23.29 -1.31
N ASN A 107 18.70 24.28 -0.93
CA ASN A 107 17.34 24.43 -1.43
C ASN A 107 17.27 24.95 -2.88
N ILE A 108 18.21 25.80 -3.29
CA ILE A 108 18.33 26.25 -4.68
C ILE A 108 18.76 25.07 -5.56
N LEU A 109 19.81 24.33 -5.16
CA LEU A 109 20.23 23.11 -5.86
C LEU A 109 19.08 22.12 -6.02
N ARG A 110 18.26 21.96 -4.97
CA ARG A 110 17.06 21.11 -5.03
C ARG A 110 16.12 21.53 -6.15
N ALA A 111 15.82 22.82 -6.29
CA ALA A 111 14.96 23.31 -7.36
C ALA A 111 15.58 23.07 -8.74
N LEU A 112 16.88 23.33 -8.90
CA LEU A 112 17.59 23.15 -10.17
C LEU A 112 17.63 21.68 -10.61
N TYR A 113 17.87 20.73 -9.70
CA TYR A 113 17.83 19.29 -10.04
C TYR A 113 16.43 18.78 -10.38
N ARG A 114 15.38 19.43 -9.86
CA ARG A 114 13.99 19.09 -10.14
C ARG A 114 13.50 19.65 -11.47
N ASP A 115 14.13 20.71 -11.98
CA ASP A 115 13.72 21.35 -13.23
C ASP A 115 13.95 20.41 -14.44
N THR A 116 12.87 20.13 -15.15
CA THR A 116 12.88 19.31 -16.37
C THR A 116 13.47 20.07 -17.56
N ARG A 117 13.38 21.41 -17.59
CA ARG A 117 13.90 22.26 -18.66
C ARG A 117 15.42 22.31 -18.70
N LEU A 118 16.07 22.18 -17.55
CA LEU A 118 17.53 22.10 -17.47
C LEU A 118 18.06 20.75 -17.98
N GLY A 119 17.23 19.71 -18.04
CA GLY A 119 17.52 18.46 -18.75
C GLY A 119 18.88 17.85 -18.40
N GLU A 120 19.59 17.31 -19.38
CA GLU A 120 20.90 16.68 -19.15
C GLU A 120 22.00 17.66 -18.69
N ASN A 121 21.78 18.98 -18.75
CA ASN A 121 22.80 19.97 -18.40
C ASN A 121 23.14 20.00 -16.91
N VAL A 122 22.28 19.48 -16.03
CA VAL A 122 22.56 19.36 -14.60
C VAL A 122 23.31 18.07 -14.23
N ILE A 123 23.36 17.07 -15.12
CA ILE A 123 23.93 15.75 -14.86
C ILE A 123 25.41 15.80 -14.45
N PRO A 124 26.28 16.63 -15.06
CA PRO A 124 27.68 16.74 -14.65
C PRO A 124 27.88 17.11 -13.17
N PHE A 125 26.88 17.73 -12.54
CA PHE A 125 26.94 18.23 -11.16
C PHE A 125 26.31 17.30 -10.13
N VAL A 126 25.58 16.28 -10.58
CA VAL A 126 24.80 15.38 -9.71
C VAL A 126 25.69 14.68 -8.68
N ALA A 127 26.90 14.27 -9.07
CA ALA A 127 27.84 13.62 -8.15
C ALA A 127 28.21 14.54 -6.98
N ASP A 128 28.61 15.78 -7.26
CA ASP A 128 28.99 16.74 -6.21
C ASP A 128 27.78 17.18 -5.36
N GLY A 129 26.61 17.34 -6.00
CA GLY A 129 25.36 17.60 -5.28
C GLY A 129 25.00 16.47 -4.30
N MET A 130 25.23 15.21 -4.69
CA MET A 130 25.02 14.05 -3.82
C MET A 130 26.01 14.03 -2.66
N GLN A 131 27.28 14.33 -2.92
CA GLN A 131 28.30 14.45 -1.86
C GLN A 131 27.93 15.53 -0.84
N ALA A 132 27.53 16.72 -1.32
CA ALA A 132 27.09 17.81 -0.46
C ALA A 132 25.87 17.42 0.39
N ALA A 133 24.90 16.70 -0.17
CA ALA A 133 23.73 16.24 0.57
C ALA A 133 24.09 15.19 1.65
N VAL A 134 24.98 14.24 1.35
CA VAL A 134 25.43 13.22 2.30
C VAL A 134 26.22 13.85 3.45
N LEU A 135 27.15 14.77 3.14
CA LEU A 135 27.95 15.49 4.13
C LEU A 135 27.09 16.46 4.96
N GLY A 136 26.11 17.15 4.35
CA GLY A 136 25.20 18.04 5.07
C GLY A 136 24.33 17.31 6.11
N PHE A 137 24.14 16.00 5.94
CA PHE A 137 23.39 15.16 6.87
C PHE A 137 24.11 14.91 8.21
N THR A 138 25.44 15.03 8.23
CA THR A 138 26.25 14.91 9.45
C THR A 138 26.36 16.25 10.20
N SER A 139 25.74 17.31 9.70
CA SER A 139 25.76 18.63 10.34
C SER A 139 25.05 18.61 11.70
N PRO A 140 25.60 19.29 12.72
CA PRO A 140 24.89 19.48 14.00
C PRO A 140 23.64 20.35 13.85
N VAL A 141 23.56 21.18 12.79
CA VAL A 141 22.46 22.13 12.58
C VAL A 141 21.28 21.43 11.88
N TRP A 142 20.11 21.45 12.55
CA TRP A 142 18.89 20.80 12.05
C TRP A 142 18.45 21.32 10.66
N ALA A 143 18.52 22.63 10.43
CA ALA A 143 18.09 23.23 9.16
C ALA A 143 18.94 22.73 7.96
N VAL A 144 20.24 22.52 8.17
CA VAL A 144 21.15 21.96 7.17
C VAL A 144 20.79 20.49 6.91
N ARG A 145 20.57 19.69 7.95
CA ARG A 145 20.14 18.30 7.82
C ARG A 145 18.83 18.18 7.03
N ASN A 146 17.82 18.97 7.38
CA ASN A 146 16.52 18.97 6.69
C ASN A 146 16.66 19.32 5.20
N SER A 147 17.40 20.40 4.89
CA SER A 147 17.62 20.82 3.50
C SER A 147 18.41 19.78 2.70
N SER A 148 19.36 19.11 3.35
CA SER A 148 20.13 18.01 2.77
C SER A 148 19.26 16.79 2.46
N THR A 149 18.28 16.44 3.33
CA THR A 149 17.28 15.39 3.06
C THR A 149 16.46 15.68 1.81
N LEU A 150 16.00 16.93 1.69
CA LEU A 150 15.17 17.35 0.56
C LEU A 150 15.97 17.34 -0.75
N LEU A 151 17.23 17.79 -0.71
CA LEU A 151 18.15 17.70 -1.85
C LEU A 151 18.42 16.24 -2.23
N PHE A 152 18.76 15.39 -1.26
CA PHE A 152 19.03 13.97 -1.47
C PHE A 152 17.85 13.25 -2.13
N SER A 153 16.62 13.46 -1.63
CA SER A 153 15.40 12.86 -2.22
C SER A 153 15.19 13.26 -3.69
N THR A 154 15.51 14.52 -4.02
CA THR A 154 15.43 15.03 -5.39
C THR A 154 16.50 14.39 -6.28
N LEU A 155 17.73 14.26 -5.79
CA LEU A 155 18.83 13.61 -6.50
C LEU A 155 18.57 12.12 -6.73
N ILE A 156 18.01 11.42 -5.76
CA ILE A 156 17.58 10.02 -5.91
C ILE A 156 16.57 9.88 -7.07
N THR A 157 15.57 10.76 -7.11
CA THR A 157 14.60 10.80 -8.22
C THR A 157 15.25 11.17 -9.54
N ARG A 158 16.26 12.05 -9.52
CA ARG A 158 16.99 12.45 -10.73
C ARG A 158 17.86 11.33 -11.28
N ILE A 159 18.48 10.53 -10.42
CA ILE A 159 19.37 9.43 -10.81
C ILE A 159 18.55 8.23 -11.27
N PHE A 160 17.60 7.77 -10.44
CA PHE A 160 16.88 6.51 -10.66
C PHE A 160 15.50 6.68 -11.33
N GLY A 161 15.05 7.91 -11.54
CA GLY A 161 13.72 8.22 -12.07
C GLY A 161 12.63 8.30 -11.01
N VAL A 162 11.41 8.68 -11.46
CA VAL A 162 10.21 8.71 -10.61
C VAL A 162 9.81 7.29 -10.24
N LYS A 163 9.44 7.08 -8.97
CA LYS A 163 8.97 5.79 -8.46
C LYS A 163 7.78 5.29 -9.29
N ARG A 164 7.97 4.19 -10.02
CA ARG A 164 6.92 3.51 -10.78
C ARG A 164 6.35 2.37 -9.93
N GLY A 165 5.12 2.53 -9.43
CA GLY A 165 4.42 1.54 -8.60
C GLY A 165 4.69 1.65 -7.10
N LYS A 166 4.03 0.80 -6.30
CA LYS A 166 4.17 0.77 -4.84
C LYS A 166 5.53 0.19 -4.40
N ASP A 167 6.06 -0.77 -5.16
CA ASP A 167 7.32 -1.45 -4.86
C ASP A 167 8.57 -0.64 -5.27
N GLU A 168 9.34 -0.21 -4.27
CA GLU A 168 10.60 0.51 -4.47
C GLU A 168 11.71 -0.38 -5.04
N GLN A 169 11.59 -1.70 -4.88
CA GLN A 169 12.63 -2.65 -5.27
C GLN A 169 12.44 -3.19 -6.70
N SER A 170 11.38 -2.76 -7.39
CA SER A 170 11.14 -3.10 -8.79
C SER A 170 12.36 -2.78 -9.65
N LYS A 171 12.69 -3.67 -10.60
CA LYS A 171 13.77 -3.45 -11.59
C LYS A 171 13.63 -2.11 -12.33
N LYS A 172 12.40 -1.57 -12.44
CA LYS A 172 12.10 -0.26 -13.05
C LYS A 172 12.61 0.95 -12.26
N ASN A 173 12.91 0.78 -10.97
CA ASN A 173 13.35 1.84 -10.05
C ASN A 173 14.84 1.70 -9.65
N ARG A 174 15.59 0.84 -10.35
CA ARG A 174 16.97 0.44 -10.03
C ARG A 174 17.85 0.52 -11.29
N MET A 175 19.17 0.59 -11.12
CA MET A 175 20.15 0.50 -12.22
C MET A 175 21.34 -0.37 -11.85
N THR A 176 22.15 -0.77 -12.84
CA THR A 176 23.36 -1.56 -12.52
C THR A 176 24.39 -0.71 -11.78
N GLY A 177 25.19 -1.34 -10.90
CA GLY A 177 26.32 -0.66 -10.27
C GLY A 177 27.29 -0.07 -11.30
N ARG A 178 27.56 -0.82 -12.39
CA ARG A 178 28.38 -0.36 -13.52
C ARG A 178 27.84 0.92 -14.15
N GLU A 179 26.56 0.95 -14.50
CA GLU A 179 25.92 2.12 -15.10
C GLU A 179 25.99 3.33 -14.16
N PHE A 180 25.66 3.13 -12.88
CA PHE A 180 25.71 4.17 -11.86
C PHE A 180 27.11 4.79 -11.72
N PHE A 181 28.15 3.96 -11.55
CA PHE A 181 29.51 4.45 -11.34
C PHE A 181 30.21 4.90 -12.64
N THR A 182 29.77 4.44 -13.80
CA THR A 182 30.24 4.99 -15.09
C THR A 182 29.66 6.38 -15.31
N ARG A 183 28.38 6.58 -14.96
CA ARG A 183 27.72 7.89 -15.07
C ARG A 183 28.20 8.88 -14.00
N PHE A 184 28.53 8.40 -12.80
CA PHE A 184 28.94 9.21 -11.65
C PHE A 184 30.23 8.67 -10.97
N PRO A 185 31.39 8.74 -11.64
CA PRO A 185 32.62 8.08 -11.17
C PRO A 185 33.12 8.58 -9.81
N ALA A 186 32.97 9.88 -9.51
CA ALA A 186 33.38 10.45 -8.23
C ALA A 186 32.63 9.87 -7.02
N LEU A 187 31.44 9.29 -7.22
CA LEU A 187 30.66 8.69 -6.14
C LEU A 187 31.23 7.35 -5.66
N TYR A 188 32.01 6.62 -6.47
CA TYR A 188 32.57 5.35 -6.05
C TYR A 188 33.51 5.48 -4.84
N PRO A 189 34.64 6.23 -4.92
CA PRO A 189 35.55 6.36 -3.78
C PRO A 189 34.89 7.10 -2.60
N PHE A 190 34.00 8.06 -2.88
CA PHE A 190 33.28 8.79 -1.85
C PHE A 190 32.36 7.89 -1.02
N LEU A 191 31.46 7.14 -1.67
CA LEU A 191 30.51 6.26 -0.98
C LEU A 191 31.22 5.15 -0.21
N LEU A 192 32.31 4.59 -0.77
CA LEU A 192 33.09 3.55 -0.10
C LEU A 192 33.72 4.08 1.19
N ASN A 193 34.41 5.23 1.13
CA ASN A 193 35.03 5.87 2.29
C ASN A 193 33.99 6.27 3.35
N GLN A 194 32.86 6.86 2.94
CA GLN A 194 31.79 7.22 3.87
C GLN A 194 31.17 5.99 4.55
N LEU A 195 31.01 4.88 3.81
CA LEU A 195 30.48 3.65 4.36
C LEU A 195 31.48 2.98 5.31
N GLU A 196 32.78 2.97 4.99
CA GLU A 196 33.85 2.47 5.84
C GLU A 196 33.89 3.21 7.19
N GLN A 197 33.89 4.54 7.16
CA GLN A 197 33.88 5.39 8.36
C GLN A 197 32.64 5.12 9.21
N ALA A 198 31.46 5.05 8.58
CA ALA A 198 30.21 4.77 9.28
C ALA A 198 30.23 3.36 9.90
N ALA A 199 30.66 2.34 9.14
CA ALA A 199 30.73 0.95 9.59
C ALA A 199 31.73 0.75 10.73
N ALA A 200 32.84 1.48 10.76
CA ALA A 200 33.84 1.42 11.84
C ALA A 200 33.24 1.77 13.21
N THR A 201 32.23 2.64 13.26
CA THR A 201 31.53 3.01 14.49
C THR A 201 30.46 2.00 14.92
N VAL A 202 30.05 1.10 14.02
CA VAL A 202 29.04 0.08 14.32
C VAL A 202 29.68 -1.02 15.17
N GLY A 203 29.09 -1.25 16.35
CA GLY A 203 29.54 -2.28 17.30
C GLY A 203 30.77 -1.89 18.12
N SER A 204 31.10 -0.59 18.25
CA SER A 204 32.19 -0.16 19.12
C SER A 204 31.87 -0.43 20.60
N ASP A 205 32.79 -1.07 21.32
CA ASP A 205 32.69 -1.43 22.75
C ASP A 205 32.61 -0.23 23.71
N SER A 206 32.60 0.99 23.19
CA SER A 206 32.56 2.24 23.97
C SER A 206 31.23 2.47 24.72
N GLY A 207 30.26 1.56 24.65
CA GLY A 207 28.95 1.66 25.34
C GLY A 207 28.00 2.76 24.81
N HIS A 208 28.51 3.73 24.04
CA HIS A 208 27.73 4.78 23.41
C HIS A 208 27.29 4.42 21.99
N VAL A 209 25.98 4.40 21.74
CA VAL A 209 25.42 4.28 20.38
C VAL A 209 25.71 5.56 19.61
N LYS A 210 26.71 5.54 18.71
CA LYS A 210 26.92 6.62 17.75
C LYS A 210 25.94 6.47 16.60
N LEU A 211 24.96 7.37 16.52
CA LEU A 211 24.06 7.45 15.38
C LEU A 211 24.79 8.11 14.22
N HIS A 212 24.72 7.49 13.04
CA HIS A 212 25.26 8.05 11.81
C HIS A 212 24.10 8.29 10.82
N PRO A 213 23.41 9.44 10.88
CA PRO A 213 22.22 9.70 10.08
C PRO A 213 22.41 9.51 8.56
N SER A 214 23.61 9.79 8.04
CA SER A 214 23.93 9.57 6.62
C SER A 214 24.07 8.08 6.25
N LEU A 215 24.27 7.16 7.21
CA LEU A 215 24.41 5.73 6.92
C LEU A 215 23.15 5.16 6.26
N PHE A 216 21.96 5.59 6.69
CA PHE A 216 20.72 5.16 6.05
C PHE A 216 20.66 5.62 4.57
N LEU A 217 21.13 6.83 4.27
CA LEU A 217 21.15 7.36 2.91
C LEU A 217 22.15 6.63 2.02
N LEU A 218 23.34 6.32 2.54
CA LEU A 218 24.35 5.53 1.83
C LEU A 218 23.78 4.16 1.45
N LEU A 219 23.19 3.45 2.41
CA LEU A 219 22.59 2.15 2.18
C LEU A 219 21.37 2.23 1.24
N LEU A 220 20.61 3.33 1.25
CA LEU A 220 19.50 3.57 0.33
C LEU A 220 19.96 3.75 -1.12
N VAL A 221 21.10 4.41 -1.37
CA VAL A 221 21.69 4.46 -2.71
C VAL A 221 22.10 3.06 -3.16
N LEU A 222 22.81 2.33 -2.28
CA LEU A 222 23.35 1.00 -2.60
C LEU A 222 22.25 -0.05 -2.81
N SER A 223 21.13 0.02 -2.08
CA SER A 223 20.00 -0.90 -2.26
C SER A 223 19.26 -0.75 -3.59
N ARG A 224 19.43 0.39 -4.26
CA ARG A 224 18.90 0.65 -5.61
C ARG A 224 19.82 0.22 -6.73
N LEU A 225 21.01 -0.29 -6.43
CA LEU A 225 21.90 -0.91 -7.41
C LEU A 225 21.48 -2.36 -7.66
N TYR A 226 21.89 -2.96 -8.77
CA TYR A 226 21.86 -4.42 -9.00
C TYR A 226 23.11 -4.87 -9.76
N PRO A 227 23.52 -6.14 -9.64
CA PRO A 227 24.76 -6.60 -10.25
C PRO A 227 24.59 -6.70 -11.77
N SER A 228 25.59 -6.26 -12.55
CA SER A 228 25.64 -6.57 -13.97
C SER A 228 26.25 -7.97 -14.16
N PRO A 229 25.73 -8.81 -15.07
CA PRO A 229 26.35 -10.11 -15.41
C PRO A 229 27.81 -9.97 -15.87
N MET A 230 28.21 -8.77 -16.28
CA MET A 230 29.57 -8.45 -16.74
C MET A 230 30.51 -8.04 -15.60
N ASP A 231 30.03 -7.87 -14.38
CA ASP A 231 30.80 -7.43 -13.20
C ASP A 231 31.62 -8.59 -12.62
N GLY A 232 32.58 -9.09 -13.41
CA GLY A 232 33.62 -10.01 -12.94
C GLY A 232 34.58 -9.33 -11.95
N SER A 233 35.36 -10.15 -11.24
CA SER A 233 36.30 -9.78 -10.17
C SER A 233 37.45 -8.82 -10.58
N SER A 234 37.52 -8.42 -11.85
CA SER A 234 38.62 -7.64 -12.43
C SER A 234 38.21 -6.21 -12.87
N SER A 235 36.98 -5.77 -12.60
CA SER A 235 36.56 -4.39 -12.89
C SER A 235 37.05 -3.42 -11.79
N PRO A 236 37.65 -2.27 -12.15
CA PRO A 236 38.03 -1.23 -11.18
C PRO A 236 36.84 -0.58 -10.46
N LEU A 237 35.62 -0.76 -11.00
CA LEU A 237 34.35 -0.34 -10.39
C LEU A 237 33.58 -1.53 -9.78
N GLY A 238 34.29 -2.60 -9.40
CA GLY A 238 33.69 -3.79 -8.81
C GLY A 238 32.98 -3.48 -7.49
N LEU A 239 31.87 -4.17 -7.23
CA LEU A 239 31.06 -3.91 -6.03
C LEU A 239 31.58 -4.63 -4.77
N ALA A 240 32.49 -5.59 -4.91
CA ALA A 240 33.01 -6.42 -3.82
C ALA A 240 33.56 -5.63 -2.60
N PRO A 241 34.30 -4.51 -2.76
CA PRO A 241 34.83 -3.74 -1.63
C PRO A 241 33.77 -3.19 -0.67
N PHE A 242 32.52 -3.01 -1.12
CA PHE A 242 31.43 -2.51 -0.27
C PHE A 242 30.88 -3.60 0.67
N ILE A 243 30.98 -4.88 0.29
CA ILE A 243 30.30 -6.01 0.97
C ILE A 243 30.63 -6.07 2.47
N PRO A 244 31.91 -6.05 2.91
CA PRO A 244 32.24 -6.19 4.33
C PRO A 244 31.65 -5.05 5.18
N PHE A 245 31.61 -3.84 4.63
CA PHE A 245 31.07 -2.67 5.32
C PHE A 245 29.54 -2.71 5.39
N ILE A 246 28.85 -3.10 4.30
CA ILE A 246 27.40 -3.33 4.32
C ILE A 246 27.05 -4.40 5.35
N MET A 247 27.81 -5.51 5.38
CA MET A 247 27.60 -6.58 6.34
C MET A 247 27.78 -6.10 7.78
N ARG A 248 28.81 -5.30 8.06
CA ARG A 248 29.01 -4.71 9.38
C ARG A 248 27.87 -3.77 9.79
N CYS A 249 27.30 -3.00 8.87
CA CYS A 249 26.17 -2.10 9.14
C CYS A 249 24.89 -2.83 9.58
N SER A 250 24.74 -4.13 9.28
CA SER A 250 23.60 -4.93 9.78
C SER A 250 23.61 -5.09 11.30
N ARG A 251 24.74 -4.81 11.96
CA ARG A 251 24.91 -4.88 13.42
C ARG A 251 24.51 -3.58 14.15
N SER A 252 24.02 -2.58 13.42
CA SER A 252 23.62 -1.28 13.98
C SER A 252 22.57 -1.40 15.09
N ALA A 253 22.62 -0.51 16.08
CA ALA A 253 21.56 -0.39 17.10
C ALA A 253 20.22 0.09 16.51
N VAL A 254 20.25 0.82 15.38
CA VAL A 254 19.06 1.35 14.72
C VAL A 254 18.40 0.29 13.85
N TYR A 255 17.16 -0.08 14.20
CA TYR A 255 16.38 -1.13 13.49
C TYR A 255 16.33 -0.92 11.98
N ARG A 256 15.94 0.29 11.54
CA ARG A 256 15.79 0.61 10.10
C ARG A 256 17.11 0.59 9.34
N THR A 257 18.23 0.85 10.00
CA THR A 257 19.56 0.68 9.41
C THR A 257 19.87 -0.79 9.17
N ARG A 258 19.53 -1.69 10.11
CA ARG A 258 19.71 -3.14 9.91
C ARG A 258 18.92 -3.64 8.71
N GLU A 259 17.66 -3.22 8.60
CA GLU A 259 16.79 -3.56 7.47
C GLU A 259 17.35 -3.03 6.14
N MET A 260 17.74 -1.75 6.09
CA MET A 260 18.29 -1.17 4.87
C MET A 260 19.64 -1.79 4.49
N ALA A 261 20.48 -2.15 5.46
CA ALA A 261 21.75 -2.84 5.21
C ALA A 261 21.53 -4.23 4.61
N ALA A 262 20.54 -4.98 5.11
CA ALA A 262 20.17 -6.26 4.55
C ALA A 262 19.68 -6.14 3.09
N ARG A 263 18.85 -5.14 2.78
CA ARG A 263 18.41 -4.86 1.41
C ARG A 263 19.56 -4.42 0.50
N ALA A 264 20.47 -3.61 1.04
CA ALA A 264 21.65 -3.14 0.34
C ALA A 264 22.64 -4.26 0.02
N LEU A 265 22.66 -5.35 0.78
CA LEU A 265 23.54 -6.50 0.50
C LEU A 265 23.11 -7.30 -0.73
N VAL A 266 21.79 -7.48 -0.93
CA VAL A 266 21.23 -8.30 -2.01
C VAL A 266 21.88 -8.04 -3.38
N PRO A 267 21.99 -6.79 -3.88
CA PRO A 267 22.58 -6.55 -5.18
C PRO A 267 24.08 -6.83 -5.31
N PHE A 268 24.77 -7.08 -4.20
CA PHE A 268 26.21 -7.31 -4.17
C PHE A 268 26.56 -8.79 -4.14
N VAL A 269 25.58 -9.68 -3.98
CA VAL A 269 25.76 -11.13 -3.96
C VAL A 269 25.25 -11.72 -5.28
N LEU A 270 26.13 -12.37 -6.03
CA LEU A 270 25.74 -13.06 -7.26
C LEU A 270 24.81 -14.23 -6.92
N VAL A 271 23.85 -14.51 -7.81
CA VAL A 271 22.89 -15.64 -7.66
C VAL A 271 23.61 -16.96 -7.39
N THR A 272 24.78 -17.19 -7.99
CA THR A 272 25.61 -18.39 -7.79
C THR A 272 26.27 -18.46 -6.41
N GLN A 273 26.43 -17.33 -5.73
CA GLN A 273 27.08 -17.23 -4.42
C GLN A 273 26.08 -17.21 -3.26
N VAL A 274 24.78 -17.01 -3.52
CA VAL A 274 23.73 -16.89 -2.48
C VAL A 274 23.81 -18.02 -1.47
N ALA A 275 23.89 -19.28 -1.91
CA ALA A 275 23.98 -20.44 -1.01
C ALA A 275 25.18 -20.34 -0.05
N SER A 276 26.38 -20.04 -0.57
CA SER A 276 27.60 -19.92 0.22
C SER A 276 27.57 -18.73 1.20
N VAL A 277 27.03 -17.58 0.78
CA VAL A 277 26.93 -16.39 1.63
C VAL A 277 25.90 -16.61 2.74
N VAL A 278 24.75 -17.20 2.42
CA VAL A 278 23.72 -17.55 3.42
C VAL A 278 24.27 -18.55 4.44
N HIS A 279 24.96 -19.60 3.98
CA HIS A 279 25.61 -20.55 4.89
C HIS A 279 26.63 -19.85 5.81
N SER A 280 27.49 -18.97 5.27
CA SER A 280 28.45 -18.20 6.08
C SER A 280 27.76 -17.30 7.11
N LEU A 281 26.70 -16.59 6.73
CA LEU A 281 25.94 -15.72 7.64
C LEU A 281 25.28 -16.52 8.77
N LEU A 282 24.70 -17.69 8.46
CA LEU A 282 24.10 -18.55 9.47
C LEU A 282 25.12 -19.10 10.48
N GLN A 283 26.36 -19.36 10.03
CA GLN A 283 27.45 -19.79 10.90
C GLN A 283 27.89 -18.70 11.90
N GLU A 284 27.71 -17.41 11.57
CA GLU A 284 27.98 -16.29 12.50
C GLU A 284 26.96 -16.24 13.67
N LEU A 285 25.81 -16.91 13.54
CA LEU A 285 24.80 -16.93 14.60
C LEU A 285 25.26 -17.79 15.79
N PRO A 286 24.97 -17.37 17.04
CA PRO A 286 25.38 -18.09 18.24
C PRO A 286 24.75 -19.49 18.34
N ALA A 287 25.57 -20.51 18.57
CA ALA A 287 25.13 -21.90 18.71
C ALA A 287 24.18 -22.13 19.88
N GLU A 288 24.40 -21.41 20.98
CA GLU A 288 23.63 -21.55 22.20
C GLU A 288 23.32 -20.17 22.81
N PRO A 289 22.28 -20.06 23.66
CA PRO A 289 22.01 -18.85 24.43
C PRO A 289 23.19 -18.49 25.35
N GLY A 290 23.49 -17.20 25.50
CA GLY A 290 24.55 -16.75 26.41
C GLY A 290 24.49 -15.26 26.74
N PRO A 291 25.13 -14.82 27.83
CA PRO A 291 25.06 -13.43 28.31
C PRO A 291 25.75 -12.42 27.38
N ARG A 292 26.63 -12.89 26.48
CA ARG A 292 27.35 -12.04 25.50
C ARG A 292 26.63 -11.95 24.14
N VAL A 293 25.44 -12.52 24.02
CA VAL A 293 24.68 -12.53 22.76
C VAL A 293 24.19 -11.12 22.43
N GLN A 294 24.58 -10.61 21.25
CA GLN A 294 24.15 -9.32 20.75
C GLN A 294 22.95 -9.47 19.81
N HIS A 295 21.73 -9.23 20.30
CA HIS A 295 20.51 -9.43 19.51
C HIS A 295 20.41 -8.53 18.26
N ASN A 296 21.04 -7.34 18.27
CA ASN A 296 21.10 -6.50 17.06
C ASN A 296 21.88 -7.16 15.94
N HIS A 297 22.98 -7.84 16.26
CA HIS A 297 23.77 -8.62 15.31
C HIS A 297 22.93 -9.79 14.76
N ILE A 298 22.30 -10.58 15.65
CA ILE A 298 21.44 -11.70 15.22
C ILE A 298 20.35 -11.21 14.27
N HIS A 299 19.63 -10.16 14.67
CA HIS A 299 18.55 -9.62 13.86
C HIS A 299 19.04 -9.14 12.49
N GLY A 300 20.15 -8.39 12.44
CA GLY A 300 20.74 -7.93 11.18
C GLY A 300 21.13 -9.08 10.26
N THR A 301 21.76 -10.11 10.82
CA THR A 301 22.20 -11.31 10.10
C THR A 301 21.00 -12.08 9.55
N LEU A 302 19.95 -12.29 10.36
CA LEU A 302 18.72 -12.95 9.92
C LEU A 302 18.01 -12.18 8.82
N LEU A 303 17.99 -10.85 8.88
CA LEU A 303 17.43 -10.03 7.80
C LEU A 303 18.25 -10.13 6.51
N GLN A 304 19.59 -10.19 6.60
CA GLN A 304 20.45 -10.41 5.44
C GLN A 304 20.16 -11.74 4.77
N VAL A 305 20.06 -12.81 5.58
CA VAL A 305 19.66 -14.14 5.09
C VAL A 305 18.28 -14.06 4.44
N LEU A 306 17.28 -13.51 5.12
CA LEU A 306 15.91 -13.41 4.63
C LEU A 306 15.82 -12.71 3.27
N PHE A 307 16.41 -11.52 3.12
CA PHE A 307 16.32 -10.78 1.86
C PHE A 307 17.12 -11.40 0.72
N LEU A 308 18.25 -12.08 1.01
CA LEU A 308 18.96 -12.86 0.00
C LEU A 308 18.12 -14.03 -0.50
N LEU A 309 17.47 -14.77 0.39
CA LEU A 309 16.61 -15.90 0.04
C LEU A 309 15.36 -15.46 -0.73
N GLN A 310 14.69 -14.39 -0.30
CA GLN A 310 13.52 -13.84 -1.01
C GLN A 310 13.87 -13.35 -2.42
N SER A 311 15.00 -12.66 -2.57
CA SER A 311 15.47 -12.24 -3.90
C SER A 311 15.79 -13.43 -4.78
N PHE A 312 16.43 -14.47 -4.23
CA PHE A 312 16.72 -15.70 -4.96
C PHE A 312 15.44 -16.42 -5.42
N GLN A 313 14.44 -16.55 -4.55
CA GLN A 313 13.14 -17.16 -4.90
C GLN A 313 12.41 -16.39 -6.00
N THR A 314 12.56 -15.07 -6.05
CA THR A 314 11.93 -14.22 -7.07
C THR A 314 12.66 -14.27 -8.42
N ASP A 315 14.00 -14.30 -8.41
CA ASP A 315 14.82 -14.25 -9.64
C ASP A 315 15.23 -15.64 -10.19
N SER A 316 15.21 -16.69 -9.38
CA SER A 316 15.61 -18.05 -9.76
C SER A 316 14.43 -19.02 -9.72
N HIS A 317 14.24 -19.77 -10.80
CA HIS A 317 13.33 -20.93 -10.85
C HIS A 317 14.01 -22.24 -10.46
N ARG A 318 15.28 -22.21 -10.03
CA ARG A 318 16.05 -23.37 -9.61
C ARG A 318 16.26 -23.40 -8.10
N PRO A 319 16.25 -24.58 -7.47
CA PRO A 319 16.58 -24.71 -6.06
C PRO A 319 18.05 -24.35 -5.82
N LEU A 320 18.38 -24.04 -4.57
CA LEU A 320 19.74 -23.93 -4.09
C LEU A 320 20.46 -25.28 -4.26
N PRO A 321 21.81 -25.28 -4.40
CA PRO A 321 22.56 -26.52 -4.52
C PRO A 321 22.33 -27.46 -3.33
N ALA A 322 22.08 -28.74 -3.63
CA ALA A 322 21.96 -29.81 -2.65
C ALA A 322 23.15 -29.84 -1.70
N GLY A 323 22.90 -30.09 -0.41
CA GLY A 323 23.98 -30.20 0.58
C GLY A 323 24.70 -28.88 0.86
N SER A 324 24.05 -27.73 0.65
CA SER A 324 24.58 -26.40 0.99
C SER A 324 24.90 -26.20 2.48
N GLY A 325 24.47 -27.12 3.35
CA GLY A 325 24.65 -27.05 4.80
C GLY A 325 23.68 -26.10 5.50
N ILE A 326 22.87 -25.33 4.77
CA ILE A 326 21.95 -24.32 5.32
C ILE A 326 20.99 -24.93 6.36
N THR A 327 20.36 -26.05 6.00
CA THR A 327 19.40 -26.76 6.84
C THR A 327 20.04 -27.27 8.14
N GLU A 328 21.24 -27.82 8.07
CA GLU A 328 21.97 -28.33 9.23
C GLU A 328 22.34 -27.20 10.20
N VAL A 329 22.82 -26.06 9.68
CA VAL A 329 23.15 -24.90 10.53
C VAL A 329 21.89 -24.35 11.18
N LEU A 330 20.77 -24.23 10.45
CA LEU A 330 19.51 -23.78 11.03
C LEU A 330 19.01 -24.72 12.12
N HIS A 331 19.13 -26.04 11.94
CA HIS A 331 18.78 -27.02 12.97
C HIS A 331 19.55 -26.78 14.26
N GLN A 332 20.85 -26.53 14.17
CA GLN A 332 21.70 -26.23 15.34
C GLN A 332 21.38 -24.88 15.99
N ARG A 333 20.59 -24.02 15.34
CA ARG A 333 20.21 -22.68 15.82
C ARG A 333 18.72 -22.54 16.15
N MET A 334 17.98 -23.64 16.20
CA MET A 334 16.52 -23.67 16.47
C MET A 334 16.12 -23.02 17.80
N TRP A 335 17.04 -22.90 18.76
CA TRP A 335 16.80 -22.17 19.99
C TRP A 335 16.41 -20.70 19.75
N LEU A 336 16.83 -20.10 18.61
CA LEU A 336 16.47 -18.74 18.24
C LEU A 336 14.98 -18.55 17.99
N ALA A 337 14.26 -19.61 17.61
CA ALA A 337 12.80 -19.60 17.42
C ALA A 337 12.03 -19.86 18.73
N SER A 338 12.67 -20.50 19.71
CA SER A 338 12.02 -20.98 20.93
C SER A 338 12.06 -19.95 22.08
N ARG A 339 11.41 -20.29 23.21
CA ARG A 339 11.40 -19.49 24.45
C ARG A 339 12.77 -19.34 25.12
N LEU A 340 13.79 -20.07 24.65
CA LEU A 340 15.18 -19.90 25.07
C LEU A 340 15.71 -18.53 24.63
N ASN A 341 15.27 -18.05 23.47
CA ASN A 341 15.53 -16.69 23.03
C ASN A 341 14.53 -15.73 23.66
N LYS A 342 14.98 -14.77 24.47
CA LYS A 342 14.10 -13.78 25.10
C LYS A 342 13.76 -12.59 24.20
N CYS A 343 14.48 -12.40 23.10
CA CYS A 343 14.25 -11.29 22.19
C CYS A 343 13.25 -11.68 21.09
N LEU A 344 12.00 -11.23 21.24
CA LEU A 344 10.89 -11.50 20.33
C LEU A 344 11.18 -11.05 18.89
N VAL A 345 11.85 -9.92 18.72
CA VAL A 345 12.27 -9.41 17.40
C VAL A 345 13.18 -10.41 16.66
N THR A 346 14.13 -11.03 17.35
CA THR A 346 15.00 -12.06 16.75
C THR A 346 14.30 -13.40 16.56
N ARG A 347 13.34 -13.76 17.44
CA ARG A 347 12.48 -14.94 17.23
C ARG A 347 11.65 -14.79 15.97
N GLY A 348 10.99 -13.63 15.80
CA GLY A 348 10.21 -13.30 14.61
C GLY A 348 11.05 -13.36 13.33
N ALA A 349 12.20 -12.70 13.32
CA ALA A 349 13.10 -12.74 12.16
C ALA A 349 13.59 -14.16 11.80
N PHE A 350 13.84 -15.02 12.80
CA PHE A 350 14.20 -16.42 12.53
C PHE A 350 13.03 -17.20 11.95
N LEU A 351 11.82 -17.00 12.49
CA LEU A 351 10.59 -17.60 11.97
C LEU A 351 10.28 -17.13 10.54
N ASP A 352 10.55 -15.87 10.20
CA ASP A 352 10.43 -15.36 8.83
C ASP A 352 11.42 -16.06 7.87
N VAL A 353 12.66 -16.34 8.31
CA VAL A 353 13.61 -17.16 7.54
C VAL A 353 13.09 -18.59 7.35
N MET A 354 12.54 -19.20 8.41
CA MET A 354 11.91 -20.51 8.31
C MET A 354 10.74 -20.50 7.33
N MET A 355 9.87 -19.48 7.40
CA MET A 355 8.76 -19.30 6.47
C MET A 355 9.22 -19.23 5.02
N CYS A 356 10.32 -18.52 4.75
CA CYS A 356 10.88 -18.43 3.40
C CYS A 356 11.40 -19.78 2.88
N LEU A 357 11.91 -20.64 3.76
CA LEU A 357 12.52 -21.93 3.39
C LEU A 357 11.52 -23.09 3.32
N CYS A 358 10.58 -23.17 4.26
CA CYS A 358 9.67 -24.31 4.40
C CYS A 358 8.18 -23.95 4.47
N GLY A 359 7.82 -22.67 4.41
CA GLY A 359 6.42 -22.20 4.48
C GLY A 359 5.66 -22.20 3.15
N SER A 360 6.36 -22.14 2.00
CA SER A 360 5.72 -22.11 0.67
C SER A 360 5.64 -23.48 0.01
N LYS A 361 4.73 -23.63 -0.97
CA LYS A 361 4.60 -24.83 -1.82
C LYS A 361 5.84 -24.99 -2.71
N THR A 362 6.32 -23.90 -3.30
CA THR A 362 7.58 -23.82 -4.03
C THR A 362 8.70 -23.47 -3.07
N SER A 363 9.49 -24.47 -2.68
CA SER A 363 10.69 -24.26 -1.87
C SER A 363 11.93 -24.03 -2.74
N ILE A 364 12.89 -23.31 -2.18
CA ILE A 364 14.23 -23.14 -2.73
C ILE A 364 15.22 -24.21 -2.24
N LEU A 365 14.79 -25.12 -1.37
CA LEU A 365 15.56 -26.27 -0.89
C LEU A 365 15.01 -27.57 -1.48
N GLU A 366 15.74 -28.67 -1.33
CA GLU A 366 15.26 -30.00 -1.70
C GLU A 366 14.15 -30.50 -0.75
N ASP A 367 13.22 -31.31 -1.27
CA ASP A 367 12.05 -31.78 -0.50
C ASP A 367 12.40 -32.47 0.82
N ALA A 368 13.49 -33.24 0.85
CA ALA A 368 13.97 -33.90 2.07
C ALA A 368 14.44 -32.89 3.14
N GLU A 369 15.14 -31.83 2.72
CA GLU A 369 15.61 -30.76 3.61
C GLU A 369 14.42 -29.95 4.16
N VAL A 370 13.46 -29.63 3.28
CA VAL A 370 12.23 -28.93 3.65
C VAL A 370 11.42 -29.74 4.66
N SER A 371 11.25 -31.05 4.42
CA SER A 371 10.55 -31.94 5.34
C SER A 371 11.21 -31.98 6.72
N ALA A 372 12.54 -32.07 6.77
CA ALA A 372 13.29 -32.03 8.03
C ALA A 372 13.08 -30.70 8.79
N LEU A 373 13.10 -29.57 8.09
CA LEU A 373 12.84 -28.25 8.70
C LEU A 373 11.41 -28.16 9.25
N ARG A 374 10.40 -28.65 8.51
CA ARG A 374 9.00 -28.69 8.98
C ARG A 374 8.85 -29.53 10.23
N GLN A 375 9.47 -30.73 10.27
CA GLN A 375 9.46 -31.59 11.46
C GLN A 375 10.05 -30.90 12.69
N LYS A 376 11.10 -30.09 12.53
CA LYS A 376 11.71 -29.30 13.63
C LYS A 376 10.89 -28.06 14.00
N ALA A 377 10.16 -27.49 13.06
CA ALA A 377 9.28 -26.34 13.28
C ALA A 377 8.05 -26.70 14.12
N VAL A 378 7.48 -27.90 13.97
CA VAL A 378 6.27 -28.33 14.67
C VAL A 378 6.42 -28.22 16.21
N PRO A 379 7.47 -28.76 16.86
CA PRO A 379 7.67 -28.57 18.30
C PRO A 379 7.77 -27.10 18.73
N VAL A 380 8.35 -26.23 17.89
CA VAL A 380 8.42 -24.79 18.18
C VAL A 380 7.04 -24.16 18.15
N LEU A 381 6.21 -24.49 17.15
CA LEU A 381 4.82 -24.04 17.06
C LEU A 381 4.00 -24.50 18.28
N MET A 382 4.12 -25.77 18.65
CA MET A 382 3.34 -26.35 19.75
C MET A 382 3.77 -25.84 21.14
N ALA A 383 5.05 -25.52 21.32
CA ALA A 383 5.56 -24.92 22.55
C ALA A 383 5.45 -23.39 22.58
N SER A 384 4.88 -22.78 21.53
CA SER A 384 4.75 -21.33 21.41
C SER A 384 3.62 -20.77 22.26
N GLU A 385 3.58 -19.45 22.33
CA GLU A 385 2.56 -18.67 23.03
C GLU A 385 1.21 -18.63 22.30
N LEU A 386 1.10 -19.24 21.10
CA LEU A 386 -0.20 -19.50 20.48
C LEU A 386 -0.95 -20.63 21.19
N VAL A 387 -0.25 -21.70 21.59
CA VAL A 387 -0.87 -22.93 22.09
C VAL A 387 -0.81 -23.02 23.62
N THR A 388 0.32 -22.66 24.22
CA THR A 388 0.52 -22.83 25.67
C THR A 388 0.17 -21.56 26.42
N SER A 389 -0.95 -21.62 27.15
CA SER A 389 -1.54 -20.53 27.96
C SER A 389 -0.84 -20.27 29.30
N ASP A 390 0.13 -21.11 29.69
CA ASP A 390 0.74 -21.11 31.04
C ASP A 390 1.77 -20.00 31.30
N SER A 391 2.03 -19.11 30.36
CA SER A 391 2.89 -17.94 30.59
C SER A 391 2.10 -16.68 30.29
N GLY A 392 1.99 -15.77 31.27
CA GLY A 392 1.29 -14.50 31.13
C GLY A 392 1.61 -13.78 29.81
N ALA A 393 0.66 -12.97 29.33
CA ALA A 393 0.70 -12.30 28.03
C ALA A 393 2.12 -11.87 27.62
N VAL A 394 2.59 -12.38 26.48
CA VAL A 394 3.90 -12.03 25.92
C VAL A 394 3.96 -10.53 25.74
N SER A 395 4.62 -9.84 26.66
CA SER A 395 4.67 -8.39 26.67
C SER A 395 6.10 -7.94 26.42
N GLY A 396 6.28 -7.07 25.43
CA GLY A 396 7.57 -6.48 25.11
C GLY A 396 7.65 -5.92 23.70
N PRO A 397 8.71 -5.16 23.39
CA PRO A 397 8.99 -4.70 22.03
C PRO A 397 9.08 -5.88 21.06
N GLY A 398 8.31 -5.82 19.97
CA GLY A 398 8.29 -6.85 18.94
C GLY A 398 7.31 -8.00 19.17
N THR A 399 6.45 -7.96 20.19
CA THR A 399 5.40 -8.99 20.40
C THR A 399 4.57 -9.21 19.14
N VAL A 400 3.95 -8.15 18.60
CA VAL A 400 3.06 -8.27 17.42
C VAL A 400 3.84 -8.80 16.20
N GLN A 401 5.06 -8.30 15.97
CA GLN A 401 5.91 -8.78 14.88
C GLN A 401 6.22 -10.28 15.00
N TYR A 402 6.60 -10.73 16.20
CA TYR A 402 6.84 -12.14 16.48
C TYR A 402 5.59 -12.99 16.26
N LEU A 403 4.46 -12.58 16.82
CA LEU A 403 3.20 -13.32 16.71
C LEU A 403 2.72 -13.41 15.26
N LEU A 404 2.90 -12.36 14.45
CA LEU A 404 2.60 -12.40 13.02
C LEU A 404 3.52 -13.37 12.26
N SER A 405 4.82 -13.39 12.58
CA SER A 405 5.78 -14.32 11.96
C SER A 405 5.44 -15.77 12.30
N LEU A 406 5.05 -16.01 13.56
CA LEU A 406 4.59 -17.30 14.07
C LEU A 406 3.26 -17.71 13.46
N ALA A 407 2.31 -16.78 13.32
CA ALA A 407 1.01 -17.01 12.72
C ALA A 407 1.13 -17.44 11.25
N LYS A 408 2.02 -16.81 10.47
CA LYS A 408 2.31 -17.23 9.09
C LYS A 408 2.75 -18.69 9.00
N LEU A 409 3.64 -19.13 9.91
CA LEU A 409 4.11 -20.53 9.96
C LEU A 409 3.02 -21.49 10.40
N ALA A 410 2.20 -21.09 11.38
CA ALA A 410 1.04 -21.86 11.80
C ALA A 410 -0.03 -21.97 10.69
N LEU A 411 -0.28 -20.91 9.92
CA LEU A 411 -1.22 -20.89 8.79
C LEU A 411 -0.72 -21.75 7.63
N SER A 412 0.57 -21.67 7.29
CA SER A 412 1.18 -22.59 6.32
C SER A 412 0.97 -24.06 6.72
N ALA A 413 1.14 -24.36 8.01
CA ALA A 413 1.01 -25.71 8.54
C ALA A 413 -0.45 -26.20 8.68
N SER A 414 -1.41 -25.31 8.90
CA SER A 414 -2.81 -25.69 9.23
C SER A 414 -3.85 -25.36 8.16
N VAL A 415 -3.56 -24.44 7.24
CA VAL A 415 -4.50 -23.95 6.23
C VAL A 415 -3.94 -24.20 4.84
N GLU A 416 -2.74 -23.69 4.54
CA GLU A 416 -2.25 -23.64 3.16
C GLU A 416 -1.70 -24.99 2.67
N LEU A 417 -0.89 -25.68 3.50
CA LEU A 417 -0.17 -26.88 3.09
C LEU A 417 -0.22 -28.03 4.13
N PRO A 418 -1.37 -28.34 4.75
CA PRO A 418 -1.44 -29.29 5.88
C PRO A 418 -0.82 -30.66 5.59
N GLU A 419 -0.94 -31.14 4.35
CA GLU A 419 -0.39 -32.44 3.93
C GLU A 419 1.14 -32.48 3.93
N LEU A 420 1.79 -31.36 3.66
CA LEU A 420 3.25 -31.28 3.58
C LEU A 420 3.91 -31.12 4.95
N TRP A 421 3.11 -30.79 5.98
CA TRP A 421 3.53 -30.64 7.37
C TRP A 421 3.26 -31.91 8.20
N GLN A 422 2.86 -33.01 7.56
CA GLN A 422 2.51 -34.28 8.21
C GLN A 422 3.70 -34.93 8.95
N SER A 423 3.83 -34.57 10.22
CA SER A 423 4.28 -35.46 11.28
C SER A 423 3.24 -35.48 12.40
N ALA A 424 2.35 -36.49 12.38
CA ALA A 424 1.57 -37.03 13.50
C ALA A 424 0.82 -36.06 14.44
N GLN A 425 -0.35 -35.55 14.03
CA GLN A 425 -1.42 -34.96 14.88
C GLN A 425 -1.26 -33.63 15.66
N PRO A 426 -0.12 -32.91 15.81
CA PRO A 426 -0.08 -31.83 16.81
C PRO A 426 -0.65 -30.52 16.25
N VAL A 427 -0.61 -30.33 14.93
CA VAL A 427 -0.99 -29.09 14.24
C VAL A 427 -2.52 -28.89 14.23
N ASN A 428 -3.29 -29.95 14.51
CA ASN A 428 -4.74 -29.90 14.58
C ASN A 428 -5.18 -28.97 15.72
N GLY A 429 -5.84 -27.87 15.36
CA GLY A 429 -6.28 -26.85 16.31
C GLY A 429 -5.43 -25.58 16.33
N LEU A 430 -4.32 -25.47 15.59
CA LEU A 430 -3.59 -24.19 15.48
C LEU A 430 -4.50 -23.07 14.94
N LEU A 431 -5.32 -23.36 13.93
CA LEU A 431 -6.28 -22.40 13.39
C LEU A 431 -7.24 -21.87 14.46
N LYS A 432 -7.71 -22.71 15.38
CA LYS A 432 -8.54 -22.28 16.51
C LYS A 432 -7.79 -21.27 17.38
N HIS A 433 -6.55 -21.55 17.76
CA HIS A 433 -5.74 -20.65 18.59
C HIS A 433 -5.45 -19.32 17.87
N LEU A 434 -5.25 -19.36 16.56
CA LEU A 434 -5.04 -18.18 15.73
C LEU A 434 -6.29 -17.28 15.70
N LEU A 435 -7.47 -17.87 15.44
CA LEU A 435 -8.75 -17.15 15.43
C LEU A 435 -9.15 -16.65 16.82
N GLN A 436 -8.73 -17.33 17.90
CA GLN A 436 -9.01 -16.96 19.30
C GLN A 436 -7.89 -16.12 19.94
N SER A 437 -6.86 -15.74 19.18
CA SER A 437 -5.73 -14.97 19.70
C SER A 437 -6.22 -13.67 20.34
N PRO A 438 -5.64 -13.18 21.45
CA PRO A 438 -6.00 -11.88 22.02
C PRO A 438 -5.60 -10.71 21.11
N HIS A 439 -4.63 -10.90 20.22
CA HIS A 439 -4.14 -9.87 19.30
C HIS A 439 -4.96 -9.85 18.00
N TYR A 440 -5.59 -8.72 17.69
CA TYR A 440 -6.43 -8.61 16.49
C TYR A 440 -5.60 -8.76 15.21
N GLU A 441 -4.32 -8.39 15.22
CA GLU A 441 -3.43 -8.50 14.06
C GLU A 441 -3.25 -9.96 13.64
N VAL A 442 -3.20 -10.87 14.62
CA VAL A 442 -3.11 -12.32 14.37
C VAL A 442 -4.43 -12.84 13.80
N ARG A 443 -5.57 -12.41 14.37
CA ARG A 443 -6.91 -12.79 13.91
C ARG A 443 -7.17 -12.29 12.49
N GLU A 444 -6.80 -11.04 12.20
CA GLU A 444 -6.92 -10.42 10.88
C GLU A 444 -6.06 -11.14 9.83
N ALA A 445 -4.78 -11.38 10.12
CA ALA A 445 -3.89 -12.10 9.23
C ALA A 445 -4.40 -13.53 8.95
N SER A 446 -5.01 -14.16 9.96
CA SER A 446 -5.63 -15.48 9.82
C SER A 446 -6.83 -15.44 8.90
N ALA A 447 -7.77 -14.51 9.13
CA ALA A 447 -8.94 -14.31 8.27
C ALA A 447 -8.55 -13.97 6.82
N GLU A 448 -7.51 -13.15 6.61
CA GLU A 448 -6.98 -12.85 5.28
C GLU A 448 -6.40 -14.09 4.59
N SER A 449 -5.69 -14.95 5.33
CA SER A 449 -5.16 -16.21 4.80
C SER A 449 -6.27 -17.18 4.40
N LEU A 450 -7.33 -17.29 5.22
CA LEU A 450 -8.52 -18.09 4.89
C LEU A 450 -9.21 -17.55 3.63
N LEU A 451 -9.37 -16.23 3.53
CA LEU A 451 -9.97 -15.60 2.34
C LEU A 451 -9.15 -15.87 1.08
N ARG A 452 -7.82 -15.87 1.16
CA ARG A 452 -6.93 -16.20 0.04
C ARG A 452 -7.09 -17.65 -0.38
N SER A 453 -7.05 -18.58 0.57
CA SER A 453 -7.28 -20.01 0.33
C SER A 453 -8.62 -20.27 -0.36
N LEU A 454 -9.71 -19.62 0.09
CA LEU A 454 -11.02 -19.76 -0.55
C LEU A 454 -11.09 -19.20 -1.98
N LYS A 455 -10.28 -18.18 -2.30
CA LYS A 455 -10.25 -17.60 -3.65
C LYS A 455 -9.43 -18.45 -4.63
N GLU A 456 -8.28 -18.96 -4.19
CA GLU A 456 -7.44 -19.85 -5.00
C GLU A 456 -8.17 -21.15 -5.37
N GLU A 457 -8.97 -21.72 -4.45
CA GLU A 457 -9.73 -22.94 -4.71
C GLU A 457 -10.99 -22.74 -5.59
N LYS A 458 -11.55 -21.52 -5.67
CA LYS A 458 -12.63 -21.23 -6.65
C LYS A 458 -12.15 -21.41 -8.10
N GLU A 459 -10.86 -21.22 -8.35
CA GLU A 459 -10.27 -21.45 -9.67
C GLU A 459 -9.94 -22.94 -9.90
N ASP A 460 -9.69 -23.70 -8.83
CA ASP A 460 -9.29 -25.11 -8.88
C ASP A 460 -10.41 -26.01 -8.31
N MET A 461 -11.41 -26.32 -9.15
CA MET A 461 -12.72 -26.97 -8.89
C MET A 461 -12.75 -28.33 -8.13
N LYS A 462 -11.77 -28.68 -7.30
CA LYS A 462 -11.49 -30.09 -6.95
C LYS A 462 -11.63 -30.55 -5.51
N GLN A 463 -11.80 -29.71 -4.49
CA GLN A 463 -12.14 -30.18 -3.12
C GLN A 463 -12.53 -29.04 -2.17
N LYS A 464 -13.31 -29.35 -1.11
CA LYS A 464 -13.54 -28.40 0.00
C LYS A 464 -12.27 -28.28 0.85
N PRO A 465 -11.93 -27.09 1.39
CA PRO A 465 -10.72 -26.92 2.17
C PRO A 465 -10.73 -27.81 3.41
N GLN A 466 -9.62 -28.48 3.72
CA GLN A 466 -9.50 -29.38 4.88
C GLN A 466 -9.74 -28.64 6.22
N TRP A 467 -9.38 -27.36 6.28
CA TRP A 467 -9.58 -26.53 7.47
C TRP A 467 -11.03 -26.13 7.71
N LEU A 468 -11.93 -26.31 6.73
CA LEU A 468 -13.35 -25.98 6.80
C LEU A 468 -14.13 -26.99 7.68
N GLU A 469 -13.58 -27.31 8.83
CA GLU A 469 -14.23 -28.06 9.88
C GLU A 469 -15.27 -27.19 10.59
N LYS A 470 -16.27 -27.83 11.20
CA LYS A 470 -17.35 -27.16 11.95
C LYS A 470 -16.83 -26.20 13.03
N THR A 471 -15.67 -26.51 13.62
CA THR A 471 -15.04 -25.69 14.67
C THR A 471 -14.49 -24.37 14.14
N ALA A 472 -13.91 -24.35 12.94
CA ALA A 472 -13.37 -23.13 12.32
C ALA A 472 -14.50 -22.16 11.95
N VAL A 473 -15.57 -22.68 11.34
CA VAL A 473 -16.77 -21.89 11.00
C VAL A 473 -17.41 -21.31 12.26
N SER A 474 -17.54 -22.10 13.33
CA SER A 474 -18.08 -21.62 14.61
C SER A 474 -17.24 -20.50 15.25
N ASN A 475 -15.91 -20.52 15.08
CA ASN A 475 -15.07 -19.42 15.56
C ASN A 475 -15.28 -18.16 14.72
N LEU A 476 -15.37 -18.30 13.39
CA LEU A 476 -15.62 -17.16 12.49
C LEU A 476 -16.98 -16.50 12.76
N THR A 477 -18.05 -17.30 12.94
CA THR A 477 -19.37 -16.75 13.27
C THR A 477 -19.38 -16.09 14.65
N SER A 478 -18.68 -16.64 15.64
CA SER A 478 -18.51 -15.97 16.94
C SER A 478 -17.71 -14.67 16.83
N MET A 479 -16.67 -14.63 15.99
CA MET A 479 -15.86 -13.43 15.77
C MET A 479 -16.67 -12.34 15.08
N ALA A 480 -17.52 -12.68 14.11
CA ALA A 480 -18.40 -11.73 13.44
C ALA A 480 -19.34 -10.98 14.41
N LEU A 481 -19.64 -11.57 15.57
CA LEU A 481 -20.55 -11.01 16.58
C LEU A 481 -19.82 -10.29 17.74
N GLN A 482 -18.51 -10.52 17.90
CA GLN A 482 -17.76 -10.10 19.10
C GLN A 482 -16.50 -9.29 18.80
N GLU A 483 -15.98 -9.34 17.57
CA GLU A 483 -14.78 -8.62 17.18
C GLU A 483 -15.00 -7.11 17.26
N LYS A 484 -14.08 -6.44 17.95
CA LYS A 484 -14.13 -5.00 18.17
C LYS A 484 -13.28 -4.22 17.18
N HIS A 485 -12.30 -4.87 16.56
CA HIS A 485 -11.39 -4.23 15.63
C HIS A 485 -11.99 -4.21 14.20
N PRO A 486 -12.28 -3.03 13.60
CA PRO A 486 -13.02 -2.92 12.34
C PRO A 486 -12.35 -3.63 11.16
N GLN A 487 -11.01 -3.57 11.07
CA GLN A 487 -10.26 -4.19 9.97
C GLN A 487 -10.30 -5.73 10.06
N CYS A 488 -10.20 -6.27 11.27
CA CYS A 488 -10.30 -7.70 11.51
C CYS A 488 -11.73 -8.18 11.20
N LEU A 489 -12.73 -7.47 11.71
CA LEU A 489 -14.14 -7.78 11.46
C LEU A 489 -14.45 -7.76 9.96
N ALA A 490 -13.96 -6.77 9.21
CA ALA A 490 -14.15 -6.71 7.77
C ALA A 490 -13.62 -7.97 7.07
N LYS A 491 -12.41 -8.44 7.43
CA LYS A 491 -11.85 -9.69 6.87
C LYS A 491 -12.66 -10.93 7.26
N VAL A 492 -13.12 -11.02 8.50
CA VAL A 492 -13.99 -12.11 8.98
C VAL A 492 -15.30 -12.15 8.17
N LEU A 493 -15.97 -11.01 8.02
CA LEU A 493 -17.20 -10.91 7.25
C LEU A 493 -16.98 -11.28 5.77
N GLN A 494 -15.86 -10.89 5.17
CA GLN A 494 -15.50 -11.30 3.80
C GLN A 494 -15.32 -12.81 3.66
N VAL A 495 -14.71 -13.48 4.64
CA VAL A 495 -14.62 -14.95 4.65
C VAL A 495 -16.02 -15.54 4.73
N LEU A 496 -16.87 -15.04 5.63
CA LEU A 496 -18.24 -15.53 5.79
C LEU A 496 -19.10 -15.30 4.54
N CYS A 497 -18.92 -14.19 3.79
CA CYS A 497 -19.61 -13.95 2.52
C CYS A 497 -19.34 -15.05 1.47
N VAL A 498 -18.11 -15.60 1.47
CA VAL A 498 -17.75 -16.68 0.55
C VAL A 498 -18.35 -18.01 1.01
N LEU A 499 -18.40 -18.25 2.32
CA LEU A 499 -18.93 -19.47 2.92
C LEU A 499 -20.46 -19.56 2.87
N SER A 500 -21.17 -18.46 3.14
CA SER A 500 -22.64 -18.36 3.06
C SER A 500 -23.15 -18.70 1.66
N SER A 501 -22.42 -18.30 0.62
CA SER A 501 -22.75 -18.61 -0.77
C SER A 501 -22.69 -20.11 -1.09
N SER A 502 -22.04 -20.92 -0.25
CA SER A 502 -21.80 -22.34 -0.48
C SER A 502 -22.56 -23.27 0.47
N SER A 503 -22.99 -22.78 1.64
CA SER A 503 -23.68 -23.56 2.67
C SER A 503 -24.30 -22.67 3.76
N GLU A 504 -25.40 -23.13 4.35
CA GLU A 504 -26.03 -22.54 5.53
C GLU A 504 -25.05 -22.41 6.71
N LEU A 505 -24.99 -21.22 7.31
CA LEU A 505 -24.10 -20.91 8.43
C LEU A 505 -24.80 -21.10 9.79
N GLN A 506 -24.14 -21.81 10.71
CA GLN A 506 -24.60 -21.92 12.10
C GLN A 506 -23.99 -20.80 12.96
N TRP A 507 -24.85 -19.95 13.50
CA TRP A 507 -24.47 -18.78 14.28
C TRP A 507 -24.49 -19.07 15.78
N MET A 508 -23.34 -18.89 16.43
CA MET A 508 -23.15 -19.18 17.85
C MET A 508 -22.60 -17.94 18.56
N SER A 509 -23.20 -17.59 19.70
CA SER A 509 -22.67 -16.58 20.61
C SER A 509 -22.73 -17.09 22.04
N GLY A 510 -21.59 -17.14 22.74
CA GLY A 510 -21.53 -17.57 24.15
C GLY A 510 -22.09 -18.98 24.41
N GLY A 511 -22.05 -19.88 23.41
CA GLY A 511 -22.62 -21.23 23.51
C GLY A 511 -24.12 -21.33 23.19
N LYS A 512 -24.79 -20.23 22.87
CA LYS A 512 -26.20 -20.18 22.45
C LYS A 512 -26.28 -20.07 20.92
N MET A 513 -27.17 -20.87 20.31
CA MET A 513 -27.54 -20.68 18.91
C MET A 513 -28.38 -19.42 18.76
N LEU A 514 -28.03 -18.58 17.80
CA LEU A 514 -28.81 -17.39 17.44
C LEU A 514 -29.72 -17.72 16.25
N SER A 515 -30.88 -17.07 16.24
CA SER A 515 -31.75 -17.05 15.06
C SER A 515 -31.11 -16.20 13.95
N GLN A 516 -31.43 -16.52 12.70
CA GLN A 516 -30.94 -15.76 11.55
C GLN A 516 -31.40 -14.29 11.60
N GLN A 517 -32.57 -14.01 12.19
CA GLN A 517 -33.09 -12.65 12.39
C GLN A 517 -32.25 -11.84 13.37
N GLU A 518 -31.86 -12.42 14.53
CA GLU A 518 -30.98 -11.76 15.49
C GLU A 518 -29.61 -11.41 14.87
N VAL A 519 -29.09 -12.30 14.03
CA VAL A 519 -27.80 -12.09 13.34
C VAL A 519 -27.92 -10.98 12.30
N LEU A 520 -29.00 -10.97 11.50
CA LEU A 520 -29.24 -9.93 10.50
C LEU A 520 -29.33 -8.54 11.13
N LEU A 521 -30.13 -8.40 12.19
CA LEU A 521 -30.23 -7.14 12.94
C LEU A 521 -28.86 -6.68 13.45
N HIS A 522 -28.08 -7.59 14.03
CA HIS A 522 -26.74 -7.27 14.50
C HIS A 522 -25.81 -6.78 13.37
N LEU A 523 -25.75 -7.52 12.25
CA LEU A 523 -24.88 -7.17 11.12
C LEU A 523 -25.35 -5.90 10.39
N LEU A 524 -26.67 -5.64 10.37
CA LEU A 524 -27.23 -4.40 9.83
C LEU A 524 -26.82 -3.19 10.67
N ILE A 525 -26.87 -3.30 11.99
CA ILE A 525 -26.35 -2.28 12.92
C ILE A 525 -24.83 -2.07 12.70
N VAL A 526 -24.07 -3.15 12.48
CA VAL A 526 -22.64 -3.04 12.13
C VAL A 526 -22.46 -2.25 10.83
N ALA A 527 -23.24 -2.53 9.79
CA ALA A 527 -23.17 -1.83 8.52
C ALA A 527 -23.51 -0.33 8.68
N GLN A 528 -24.62 0.00 9.35
CA GLN A 528 -25.06 1.37 9.63
C GLN A 528 -24.02 2.18 10.41
N ASN A 529 -23.33 1.57 11.37
CA ASN A 529 -22.29 2.24 12.17
C ASN A 529 -20.93 2.32 11.46
N SER A 530 -20.78 1.71 10.28
CA SER A 530 -19.50 1.56 9.58
C SER A 530 -19.38 2.40 8.31
N VAL A 531 -20.20 3.43 8.12
CA VAL A 531 -20.24 4.26 6.90
C VAL A 531 -18.87 4.85 6.55
N HIS A 532 -18.03 5.17 7.55
CA HIS A 532 -16.68 5.69 7.33
C HIS A 532 -15.62 4.64 6.96
N SER A 533 -15.95 3.35 7.07
CA SER A 533 -15.03 2.23 6.78
C SER A 533 -15.52 1.44 5.57
N VAL A 534 -15.03 1.84 4.39
CA VAL A 534 -15.38 1.21 3.08
C VAL A 534 -15.30 -0.31 3.14
N ALA A 535 -14.22 -0.87 3.71
CA ALA A 535 -14.01 -2.31 3.74
C ALA A 535 -15.03 -3.04 4.64
N LEU A 536 -15.36 -2.47 5.80
CA LEU A 536 -16.29 -3.09 6.76
C LEU A 536 -17.73 -2.93 6.28
N LEU A 537 -18.12 -1.73 5.84
CA LEU A 537 -19.44 -1.47 5.25
C LEU A 537 -19.71 -2.43 4.08
N SER A 538 -18.76 -2.53 3.15
CA SER A 538 -18.90 -3.41 1.98
C SER A 538 -19.08 -4.88 2.37
N ALA A 539 -18.28 -5.37 3.32
CA ALA A 539 -18.35 -6.75 3.78
C ALA A 539 -19.65 -7.05 4.55
N ALA A 540 -20.07 -6.12 5.42
CA ALA A 540 -21.31 -6.24 6.17
C ALA A 540 -22.54 -6.19 5.25
N LEU A 541 -22.60 -5.22 4.33
CA LEU A 541 -23.68 -5.12 3.34
C LEU A 541 -23.79 -6.38 2.48
N THR A 542 -22.66 -6.91 2.01
CA THR A 542 -22.65 -8.14 1.21
C THR A 542 -23.23 -9.31 2.00
N LEU A 543 -22.76 -9.52 3.24
CA LEU A 543 -23.22 -10.65 4.06
C LEU A 543 -24.68 -10.52 4.48
N VAL A 544 -25.10 -9.33 4.92
CA VAL A 544 -26.50 -9.03 5.29
C VAL A 544 -27.42 -9.33 4.11
N SER A 545 -27.04 -8.89 2.91
CA SER A 545 -27.84 -9.08 1.70
C SER A 545 -27.98 -10.55 1.31
N GLN A 546 -26.90 -11.33 1.40
CA GLN A 546 -26.94 -12.78 1.15
C GLN A 546 -27.84 -13.51 2.16
N LEU A 547 -27.71 -13.19 3.44
CA LEU A 547 -28.52 -13.80 4.50
C LEU A 547 -30.00 -13.39 4.41
N LEU A 548 -30.30 -12.17 3.94
CA LEU A 548 -31.67 -11.71 3.68
C LEU A 548 -32.31 -12.51 2.55
N VAL A 549 -31.59 -12.72 1.44
CA VAL A 549 -32.08 -13.52 0.30
C VAL A 549 -32.36 -14.96 0.74
N GLU A 550 -31.44 -15.56 1.51
CA GLU A 550 -31.62 -16.91 2.07
C GLU A 550 -32.86 -17.00 2.98
N MET A 551 -33.08 -16.00 3.83
CA MET A 551 -34.24 -15.93 4.71
C MET A 551 -35.55 -15.79 3.93
N VAL A 552 -35.63 -14.84 2.98
CA VAL A 552 -36.84 -14.58 2.19
C VAL A 552 -37.21 -15.77 1.30
N ASN A 553 -36.21 -16.48 0.77
CA ASN A 553 -36.42 -17.70 0.00
C ASN A 553 -36.97 -18.85 0.87
N SER A 554 -36.60 -18.90 2.15
CA SER A 554 -37.03 -19.93 3.09
C SER A 554 -38.41 -19.64 3.68
N ASP A 555 -38.60 -18.42 4.19
CA ASP A 555 -39.86 -17.91 4.71
C ASP A 555 -40.06 -16.43 4.28
N PRO A 556 -40.97 -16.17 3.33
CA PRO A 556 -41.25 -14.82 2.83
C PRO A 556 -41.72 -13.82 3.88
N GLN A 557 -42.22 -14.29 5.04
CA GLN A 557 -42.70 -13.42 6.12
C GLN A 557 -41.67 -13.22 7.23
N ALA A 558 -40.53 -13.92 7.21
CA ALA A 558 -39.57 -13.90 8.32
C ALA A 558 -38.66 -12.66 8.37
N ALA A 559 -38.51 -11.92 7.25
CA ALA A 559 -37.52 -10.85 7.13
C ALA A 559 -38.09 -9.42 7.27
N THR A 560 -39.35 -9.25 7.70
CA THR A 560 -40.06 -7.96 7.65
C THR A 560 -39.36 -6.83 8.40
N ASP A 561 -38.68 -7.13 9.50
CA ASP A 561 -38.09 -6.10 10.37
C ASP A 561 -36.78 -5.54 9.82
N CYS A 562 -36.02 -6.35 9.06
CA CYS A 562 -34.69 -5.96 8.55
C CYS A 562 -34.76 -5.28 7.17
N LEU A 563 -35.76 -5.65 6.36
CA LEU A 563 -35.88 -5.23 4.95
C LEU A 563 -35.96 -3.69 4.76
N PRO A 564 -36.76 -2.93 5.53
CA PRO A 564 -36.86 -1.49 5.35
C PRO A 564 -35.55 -0.74 5.67
N GLU A 565 -34.89 -1.12 6.76
CA GLU A 565 -33.63 -0.50 7.18
C GLU A 565 -32.48 -0.85 6.22
N TRP A 566 -32.42 -2.10 5.75
CA TRP A 566 -31.48 -2.54 4.72
C TRP A 566 -31.66 -1.77 3.41
N GLY A 567 -32.91 -1.62 2.94
CA GLY A 567 -33.21 -0.88 1.71
C GLY A 567 -32.78 0.58 1.79
N LYS A 568 -33.10 1.27 2.90
CA LYS A 568 -32.65 2.65 3.15
C LYS A 568 -31.12 2.77 3.13
N LEU A 569 -30.42 1.84 3.78
CA LEU A 569 -28.97 1.84 3.82
C LEU A 569 -28.37 1.66 2.42
N LEU A 570 -28.92 0.77 1.59
CA LEU A 570 -28.46 0.61 0.21
C LEU A 570 -28.67 1.86 -0.62
N CYS A 571 -29.84 2.51 -0.53
CA CYS A 571 -30.10 3.76 -1.23
C CYS A 571 -29.07 4.84 -0.87
N LEU A 572 -28.78 5.01 0.43
CA LEU A 572 -27.75 5.94 0.92
C LEU A 572 -26.36 5.63 0.34
N CYS A 573 -26.03 4.34 0.20
CA CYS A 573 -24.74 3.91 -0.35
C CYS A 573 -24.61 4.06 -1.88
N CYS A 574 -25.69 4.45 -2.58
CA CYS A 574 -25.69 4.76 -4.01
C CYS A 574 -25.46 6.24 -4.33
N GLY A 575 -25.37 7.11 -3.32
CA GLY A 575 -25.19 8.56 -3.53
C GLY A 575 -23.90 8.89 -4.29
N GLU A 576 -23.91 9.99 -5.05
CA GLU A 576 -22.80 10.41 -5.91
C GLU A 576 -21.49 10.60 -5.12
N GLU A 577 -21.59 11.14 -3.90
CA GLU A 577 -20.49 11.38 -2.95
C GLU A 577 -19.86 10.10 -2.35
N GLN A 578 -20.42 8.92 -2.62
CA GLN A 578 -19.92 7.68 -2.05
C GLN A 578 -18.64 7.19 -2.77
N PRO A 579 -17.68 6.59 -2.05
CA PRO A 579 -16.50 6.01 -2.69
C PRO A 579 -16.88 4.98 -3.74
N VAL A 580 -16.19 4.97 -4.89
CA VAL A 580 -16.45 4.05 -6.02
C VAL A 580 -16.51 2.59 -5.57
N GLN A 581 -15.67 2.18 -4.60
CA GLN A 581 -15.69 0.82 -4.08
C GLN A 581 -16.99 0.46 -3.37
N VAL A 582 -17.63 1.41 -2.68
CA VAL A 582 -18.94 1.20 -2.04
C VAL A 582 -20.00 1.05 -3.12
N LYS A 583 -20.05 1.98 -4.10
CA LYS A 583 -21.00 1.93 -5.22
C LYS A 583 -20.90 0.62 -6.01
N LEU A 584 -19.69 0.15 -6.29
CA LEU A 584 -19.44 -1.13 -6.95
C LEU A 584 -19.98 -2.32 -6.15
N ILE A 585 -19.83 -2.31 -4.82
CA ILE A 585 -20.36 -3.38 -3.96
C ILE A 585 -21.88 -3.33 -3.91
N VAL A 586 -22.47 -2.14 -3.82
CA VAL A 586 -23.93 -1.98 -3.82
C VAL A 586 -24.53 -2.43 -5.15
N ALA A 587 -23.90 -2.10 -6.29
CA ALA A 587 -24.32 -2.61 -7.60
C ALA A 587 -24.38 -4.16 -7.59
N LYS A 588 -23.31 -4.82 -7.14
CA LYS A 588 -23.26 -6.29 -7.04
C LYS A 588 -24.28 -6.87 -6.07
N VAL A 589 -24.52 -6.19 -4.95
CA VAL A 589 -25.54 -6.56 -3.97
C VAL A 589 -26.93 -6.46 -4.58
N LEU A 590 -27.25 -5.36 -5.26
CA LEU A 590 -28.54 -5.16 -5.93
C LEU A 590 -28.78 -6.26 -6.97
N VAL A 591 -27.79 -6.56 -7.81
CA VAL A 591 -27.85 -7.66 -8.77
C VAL A 591 -28.10 -9.00 -8.07
N THR A 592 -27.34 -9.31 -7.02
CA THR A 592 -27.49 -10.58 -6.29
C THR A 592 -28.88 -10.73 -5.65
N CYS A 593 -29.47 -9.63 -5.21
CA CYS A 593 -30.77 -9.61 -4.54
C CYS A 593 -31.96 -9.38 -5.49
N ALA A 594 -31.72 -9.03 -6.76
CA ALA A 594 -32.76 -8.49 -7.64
C ALA A 594 -33.92 -9.47 -7.82
N SER A 595 -33.62 -10.73 -8.10
CA SER A 595 -34.63 -11.77 -8.35
C SER A 595 -35.50 -12.07 -7.12
N ALA A 596 -34.88 -12.13 -5.93
CA ALA A 596 -35.57 -12.50 -4.68
C ALA A 596 -36.33 -11.33 -4.05
N LEU A 597 -35.84 -10.09 -4.19
CA LEU A 597 -36.36 -8.92 -3.47
C LEU A 597 -37.01 -7.89 -4.40
N MET A 598 -36.37 -7.53 -5.51
CA MET A 598 -36.81 -6.42 -6.38
C MET A 598 -37.80 -6.85 -7.47
N MET A 599 -37.70 -8.10 -7.94
CA MET A 599 -38.51 -8.69 -9.02
C MET A 599 -39.50 -9.75 -8.51
N SER A 600 -39.67 -9.84 -7.19
CA SER A 600 -40.54 -10.84 -6.59
C SER A 600 -42.01 -10.48 -6.80
N PRO A 601 -42.87 -11.42 -7.25
CA PRO A 601 -44.31 -11.19 -7.36
C PRO A 601 -44.98 -10.87 -6.02
N ARG A 602 -44.33 -11.23 -4.90
CA ARG A 602 -44.87 -11.03 -3.54
C ARG A 602 -44.53 -9.66 -2.95
N LEU A 603 -43.68 -8.87 -3.61
CA LEU A 603 -43.28 -7.53 -3.18
C LEU A 603 -42.84 -7.47 -1.70
N PRO A 604 -41.80 -8.24 -1.28
CA PRO A 604 -41.44 -8.42 0.13
C PRO A 604 -41.02 -7.12 0.83
N LEU A 605 -40.45 -6.17 0.09
CA LEU A 605 -40.02 -4.85 0.59
C LEU A 605 -41.18 -3.84 0.70
N GLY A 606 -42.35 -4.15 0.11
CA GLY A 606 -43.38 -3.16 -0.18
C GLY A 606 -43.01 -2.26 -1.38
N LEU A 607 -44.02 -1.56 -1.91
CA LEU A 607 -43.87 -0.76 -3.13
C LEU A 607 -42.84 0.37 -3.01
N PRO A 608 -42.86 1.23 -1.97
CA PRO A 608 -41.97 2.39 -1.92
C PRO A 608 -40.49 1.99 -1.88
N ALA A 609 -40.11 1.07 -0.99
CA ALA A 609 -38.73 0.63 -0.86
C ALA A 609 -38.23 -0.11 -2.12
N THR A 610 -39.08 -0.92 -2.76
CA THR A 610 -38.72 -1.60 -4.03
C THR A 610 -38.43 -0.59 -5.12
N VAL A 611 -39.28 0.42 -5.27
CA VAL A 611 -39.12 1.50 -6.25
C VAL A 611 -37.86 2.33 -5.97
N SER A 612 -37.55 2.64 -4.71
CA SER A 612 -36.32 3.34 -4.36
C SER A 612 -35.07 2.55 -4.76
N LEU A 613 -35.05 1.22 -4.58
CA LEU A 613 -33.93 0.38 -5.02
C LEU A 613 -33.80 0.34 -6.55
N TRP A 614 -34.91 0.33 -7.28
CA TRP A 614 -34.89 0.45 -8.74
C TRP A 614 -34.31 1.81 -9.19
N ARG A 615 -34.70 2.90 -8.54
CA ARG A 615 -34.12 4.23 -8.77
C ARG A 615 -32.61 4.22 -8.52
N SER A 616 -32.17 3.62 -7.42
CA SER A 616 -30.76 3.47 -7.10
C SER A 616 -29.99 2.65 -8.15
N LEU A 617 -30.57 1.55 -8.64
CA LEU A 617 -29.99 0.77 -9.73
C LEU A 617 -29.83 1.61 -11.01
N PHE A 618 -30.84 2.41 -11.37
CA PHE A 618 -30.79 3.30 -12.53
C PHE A 618 -29.77 4.43 -12.37
N ALA A 619 -29.58 4.94 -11.15
CA ALA A 619 -28.50 5.89 -10.86
C ALA A 619 -27.12 5.24 -11.07
N LEU A 620 -26.90 4.02 -10.57
CA LEU A 620 -25.63 3.30 -10.74
C LEU A 620 -25.34 2.92 -12.21
N LEU A 621 -26.36 2.65 -13.03
CA LEU A 621 -26.21 2.43 -14.48
C LEU A 621 -25.74 3.69 -15.22
N GLN A 622 -25.87 4.85 -14.59
CA GLN A 622 -25.48 6.17 -15.11
C GLN A 622 -24.30 6.76 -14.30
N ASP A 623 -23.63 5.98 -13.46
CA ASP A 623 -22.48 6.42 -12.67
C ASP A 623 -21.31 6.86 -13.57
N GLU A 624 -20.44 7.73 -13.10
CA GLU A 624 -19.24 8.15 -13.85
C GLU A 624 -18.25 6.99 -14.06
N ASP A 625 -18.15 6.07 -13.09
CA ASP A 625 -17.20 4.97 -13.12
C ASP A 625 -17.72 3.78 -13.96
N GLN A 626 -16.89 3.32 -14.88
CA GLN A 626 -17.26 2.23 -15.78
C GLN A 626 -17.50 0.90 -15.05
N GLU A 627 -16.68 0.56 -14.05
CA GLU A 627 -16.83 -0.71 -13.34
C GLU A 627 -18.15 -0.78 -12.57
N VAL A 628 -18.62 0.36 -12.05
CA VAL A 628 -19.91 0.48 -11.37
C VAL A 628 -21.05 0.24 -12.35
N ARG A 629 -21.04 0.90 -13.52
CA ARG A 629 -22.07 0.71 -14.56
C ARG A 629 -22.12 -0.73 -15.07
N ASP A 630 -20.95 -1.30 -15.37
CA ASP A 630 -20.84 -2.68 -15.86
C ASP A 630 -21.39 -3.66 -14.81
N ALA A 631 -21.01 -3.51 -13.54
CA ALA A 631 -21.53 -4.35 -12.47
C ALA A 631 -23.04 -4.19 -12.24
N ALA A 632 -23.59 -2.98 -12.39
CA ALA A 632 -25.03 -2.76 -12.27
C ALA A 632 -25.79 -3.44 -13.42
N SER A 633 -25.25 -3.41 -14.65
CA SER A 633 -25.88 -3.99 -15.85
C SER A 633 -26.10 -5.51 -15.79
N ASP A 634 -25.34 -6.20 -14.93
CA ASP A 634 -25.49 -7.64 -14.70
C ASP A 634 -26.85 -8.04 -14.09
N PHE A 635 -27.67 -7.08 -13.62
CA PHE A 635 -29.05 -7.36 -13.18
C PHE A 635 -29.87 -8.05 -14.28
N THR A 636 -29.56 -7.75 -15.54
CA THR A 636 -30.20 -8.35 -16.72
C THR A 636 -29.99 -9.86 -16.82
N CYS A 637 -28.92 -10.39 -16.20
CA CYS A 637 -28.61 -11.82 -16.18
C CYS A 637 -29.42 -12.60 -15.13
N VAL A 638 -30.04 -11.92 -14.16
CA VAL A 638 -30.76 -12.55 -13.04
C VAL A 638 -32.28 -12.40 -13.14
N VAL A 639 -32.78 -11.89 -14.27
CA VAL A 639 -34.22 -11.68 -14.50
C VAL A 639 -34.93 -13.04 -14.59
N PRO A 640 -36.00 -13.28 -13.79
CA PRO A 640 -36.78 -14.50 -13.88
C PRO A 640 -37.39 -14.75 -15.27
N ALA A 641 -37.39 -15.99 -15.73
CA ALA A 641 -37.83 -16.36 -17.09
C ALA A 641 -39.28 -15.95 -17.43
N HIS A 642 -40.16 -15.83 -16.43
CA HIS A 642 -41.56 -15.42 -16.63
C HIS A 642 -41.72 -13.91 -16.92
N LEU A 643 -40.66 -13.11 -16.73
CA LEU A 643 -40.62 -11.68 -17.01
C LEU A 643 -39.86 -11.37 -18.31
N LEU A 644 -39.40 -12.40 -19.04
CA LEU A 644 -38.70 -12.22 -20.30
C LEU A 644 -39.70 -12.25 -21.46
N SER A 645 -39.87 -11.11 -22.13
CA SER A 645 -40.80 -10.93 -23.25
C SER A 645 -40.25 -11.36 -24.62
N THR A 646 -38.94 -11.63 -24.76
CA THR A 646 -38.28 -11.97 -26.04
C THR A 646 -37.18 -13.05 -25.91
N GLU A 647 -37.05 -13.91 -26.93
CA GLU A 647 -35.97 -14.91 -27.07
C GLU A 647 -34.62 -14.21 -27.30
N GLY A 648 -33.93 -13.80 -26.24
CA GLY A 648 -32.59 -13.22 -26.35
C GLY A 648 -31.93 -12.73 -25.05
N THR A 649 -32.66 -12.69 -23.94
CA THR A 649 -32.24 -11.94 -22.75
C THR A 649 -31.92 -12.87 -21.58
N GLY A 650 -30.65 -13.28 -21.55
CA GLY A 650 -29.98 -13.93 -20.42
C GLY A 650 -28.48 -13.66 -20.45
N MET A 651 -28.08 -12.59 -21.14
CA MET A 651 -26.69 -12.19 -21.37
C MET A 651 -26.48 -10.76 -20.86
N SER A 652 -25.30 -10.49 -20.31
CA SER A 652 -24.90 -9.14 -19.89
C SER A 652 -24.94 -8.19 -21.10
N VAL A 653 -25.66 -7.08 -20.97
CA VAL A 653 -25.83 -6.05 -22.01
C VAL A 653 -25.11 -4.77 -21.60
N CYS A 654 -24.84 -3.88 -22.56
CA CYS A 654 -24.19 -2.62 -22.23
C CYS A 654 -25.08 -1.75 -21.31
N PRO A 655 -24.49 -0.91 -20.42
CA PRO A 655 -25.25 -0.16 -19.43
C PRO A 655 -26.42 0.69 -19.97
N PRO A 656 -26.32 1.38 -21.13
CA PRO A 656 -27.46 2.11 -21.70
C PRO A 656 -28.63 1.19 -22.14
N ALA A 657 -28.32 0.00 -22.66
CA ALA A 657 -29.34 -0.98 -23.02
C ALA A 657 -29.96 -1.63 -21.77
N ALA A 658 -29.15 -1.86 -20.73
CA ALA A 658 -29.63 -2.32 -19.43
C ALA A 658 -30.57 -1.29 -18.79
N LEU A 659 -30.31 0.02 -18.97
CA LEU A 659 -31.17 1.09 -18.47
C LEU A 659 -32.54 1.09 -19.16
N ASP A 660 -32.59 1.06 -20.51
CA ASP A 660 -33.84 1.00 -21.27
C ASP A 660 -34.68 -0.24 -20.89
N PHE A 661 -34.03 -1.41 -20.89
CA PHE A 661 -34.65 -2.67 -20.49
C PHE A 661 -35.13 -2.67 -19.03
N GLY A 662 -34.38 -2.05 -18.12
CA GLY A 662 -34.73 -1.96 -16.71
C GLY A 662 -35.98 -1.13 -16.46
N VAL A 663 -36.17 -0.03 -17.19
CA VAL A 663 -37.39 0.80 -17.10
C VAL A 663 -38.60 0.03 -17.64
N GLU A 664 -38.45 -0.66 -18.78
CA GLU A 664 -39.50 -1.54 -19.34
C GLU A 664 -39.91 -2.63 -18.32
N LEU A 665 -38.92 -3.28 -17.71
CA LEU A 665 -39.13 -4.32 -16.71
C LEU A 665 -39.85 -3.78 -15.46
N LEU A 666 -39.52 -2.56 -15.01
CA LEU A 666 -40.21 -1.94 -13.88
C LEU A 666 -41.70 -1.68 -14.19
N CYS A 667 -42.03 -1.25 -15.41
CA CYS A 667 -43.43 -1.09 -15.84
C CYS A 667 -44.19 -2.42 -15.82
N GLN A 668 -43.58 -3.50 -16.32
CA GLN A 668 -44.16 -4.86 -16.26
C GLN A 668 -44.36 -5.32 -14.81
N LEU A 669 -43.43 -4.98 -13.91
CA LEU A 669 -43.53 -5.30 -12.49
C LEU A 669 -44.68 -4.54 -11.80
N PHE A 670 -44.94 -3.27 -12.15
CA PHE A 670 -46.12 -2.55 -11.63
C PHE A 670 -47.44 -3.21 -12.03
N GLU A 671 -47.53 -3.75 -13.25
CA GLU A 671 -48.67 -4.55 -13.69
C GLU A 671 -48.78 -5.85 -12.87
N LEU A 672 -47.67 -6.58 -12.72
CA LEU A 672 -47.61 -7.81 -11.94
C LEU A 672 -48.04 -7.62 -10.47
N TRP A 673 -47.65 -6.49 -9.87
CA TRP A 673 -48.02 -6.15 -8.48
C TRP A 673 -49.43 -5.59 -8.35
N GLY A 674 -50.15 -5.35 -9.45
CA GLY A 674 -51.46 -4.70 -9.45
C GLY A 674 -51.40 -3.23 -8.99
N GLN A 675 -50.26 -2.56 -9.20
CA GLN A 675 -49.95 -1.20 -8.72
C GLN A 675 -49.76 -0.20 -9.86
N LEU A 676 -50.38 -0.42 -11.03
CA LEU A 676 -50.28 0.47 -12.20
C LEU A 676 -50.52 1.95 -11.88
N GLY A 677 -51.57 2.26 -11.10
CA GLY A 677 -51.88 3.65 -10.73
C GLY A 677 -50.78 4.31 -9.91
N ALA A 678 -50.19 3.58 -8.95
CA ALA A 678 -49.05 4.07 -8.16
C ALA A 678 -47.78 4.17 -9.02
N GLY A 679 -47.56 3.22 -9.93
CA GLY A 679 -46.44 3.24 -10.87
C GLY A 679 -46.43 4.48 -11.78
N VAL A 680 -47.59 4.84 -12.34
CA VAL A 680 -47.73 6.07 -13.15
C VAL A 680 -47.37 7.32 -12.33
N VAL A 681 -47.80 7.40 -11.07
CA VAL A 681 -47.45 8.52 -10.19
C VAL A 681 -45.94 8.59 -9.96
N VAL A 682 -45.31 7.47 -9.63
CA VAL A 682 -43.86 7.37 -9.42
C VAL A 682 -43.08 7.81 -10.65
N LEU A 683 -43.42 7.27 -11.83
CA LEU A 683 -42.72 7.62 -13.08
C LEU A 683 -42.93 9.09 -13.44
N THR A 684 -44.13 9.64 -13.18
CA THR A 684 -44.40 11.07 -13.36
C THR A 684 -43.55 11.93 -12.42
N GLN A 685 -43.40 11.55 -11.15
CA GLN A 685 -42.53 12.26 -10.20
C GLN A 685 -41.07 12.24 -10.66
N TRP A 686 -40.58 11.11 -11.17
CA TRP A 686 -39.23 11.01 -11.72
C TRP A 686 -39.05 11.86 -12.98
N LEU A 687 -40.08 11.97 -13.82
CA LEU A 687 -40.09 12.85 -14.99
C LEU A 687 -40.03 14.33 -14.60
N LEU A 688 -40.69 14.71 -13.51
CA LEU A 688 -40.76 16.07 -12.99
C LEU A 688 -39.52 16.46 -12.16
N GLY A 689 -38.64 15.51 -11.82
CA GLY A 689 -37.49 15.77 -10.97
C GLY A 689 -37.86 16.09 -9.52
N GLU A 690 -39.03 15.62 -9.05
CA GLU A 690 -39.44 15.74 -7.66
C GLU A 690 -38.77 14.63 -6.84
N GLU A 691 -37.98 15.01 -5.83
CA GLU A 691 -37.43 14.08 -4.84
C GLU A 691 -38.46 13.80 -3.73
N ASP A 692 -38.46 12.57 -3.22
CA ASP A 692 -39.36 12.15 -2.15
C ASP A 692 -39.14 12.98 -0.87
N GLY A 693 -39.93 14.04 -0.67
CA GLY A 693 -40.36 14.51 0.65
C GLY A 693 -39.37 15.24 1.56
N SER A 694 -38.28 15.83 1.05
CA SER A 694 -37.34 16.62 1.88
C SER A 694 -37.14 18.08 1.42
N ARG A 695 -38.10 18.68 0.70
CA ARG A 695 -37.98 20.08 0.23
C ARG A 695 -38.29 21.16 1.27
N ASP A 696 -38.77 20.80 2.47
CA ASP A 696 -39.25 21.81 3.42
C ASP A 696 -38.16 22.43 4.34
N GLU A 697 -36.87 22.08 4.22
CA GLU A 697 -35.82 22.67 5.07
C GLU A 697 -34.64 23.35 4.33
N GLU A 698 -34.48 23.18 3.01
CA GLU A 698 -33.35 23.78 2.27
C GLU A 698 -33.72 25.00 1.40
N GLU A 699 -35.00 25.23 1.11
CA GLU A 699 -35.42 26.38 0.27
C GLU A 699 -35.32 27.75 1.00
N ASP A 700 -35.18 27.78 2.33
CA ASP A 700 -35.13 29.04 3.10
C ASP A 700 -33.72 29.63 3.28
N GLU A 701 -32.63 28.88 3.02
CA GLU A 701 -31.26 29.45 3.02
C GLU A 701 -30.71 29.76 1.61
N ALA A 702 -31.23 29.12 0.56
CA ALA A 702 -30.77 29.34 -0.82
C ALA A 702 -31.20 30.71 -1.40
N SER A 703 -32.19 31.38 -0.80
CA SER A 703 -32.70 32.67 -1.30
C SER A 703 -31.87 33.91 -0.87
N ARG A 704 -30.71 33.73 -0.22
CA ARG A 704 -29.89 34.84 0.32
C ARG A 704 -28.40 34.85 -0.04
N LEU A 705 -27.96 34.05 -1.00
CA LEU A 705 -26.57 34.09 -1.46
C LEU A 705 -26.54 34.41 -2.96
N ASP A 706 -25.88 35.53 -3.28
CA ASP A 706 -25.68 36.05 -4.64
C ASP A 706 -25.25 34.94 -5.62
N GLU A 707 -26.06 34.71 -6.66
CA GLU A 707 -25.73 33.82 -7.79
C GLU A 707 -24.52 34.29 -8.62
N GLU A 708 -23.86 35.40 -8.26
CA GLU A 708 -22.71 35.94 -8.99
C GLU A 708 -21.33 35.49 -8.46
N ASP A 709 -21.23 34.91 -7.26
CA ASP A 709 -19.92 34.59 -6.65
C ASP A 709 -19.38 33.17 -6.91
N PHE A 710 -20.15 32.28 -7.57
CA PHE A 710 -19.76 30.88 -7.84
C PHE A 710 -19.79 30.48 -9.32
N LEU A 711 -19.51 31.40 -10.24
CA LEU A 711 -19.53 31.12 -11.69
C LEU A 711 -18.48 30.07 -12.17
N PHE A 712 -17.58 29.61 -11.29
CA PHE A 712 -16.48 28.70 -11.63
C PHE A 712 -16.35 27.46 -10.73
N GLU A 713 -17.22 27.26 -9.74
CA GLU A 713 -17.35 25.96 -9.09
C GLU A 713 -18.33 25.12 -9.90
N LYS A 714 -17.84 24.55 -11.01
CA LYS A 714 -18.44 23.31 -11.49
C LYS A 714 -18.15 22.26 -10.44
N GLY A 715 -19.14 21.90 -9.64
CA GLY A 715 -19.15 20.59 -8.99
C GLY A 715 -18.88 19.52 -10.06
N ASP A 716 -18.29 18.39 -9.64
CA ASP A 716 -17.98 17.28 -10.54
C ASP A 716 -19.26 16.87 -11.29
N LEU A 717 -19.37 17.31 -12.55
CA LEU A 717 -20.54 17.06 -13.38
C LEU A 717 -20.45 15.63 -13.90
N ASN A 718 -21.36 14.76 -13.47
CA ASN A 718 -21.51 13.43 -14.05
C ASN A 718 -21.79 13.53 -15.56
N LEU A 719 -20.74 13.34 -16.36
CA LEU A 719 -20.79 13.44 -17.82
C LEU A 719 -21.50 12.25 -18.48
N TRP A 720 -21.82 11.19 -17.72
CA TRP A 720 -22.50 9.99 -18.20
C TRP A 720 -24.01 10.02 -17.96
N ALA A 721 -24.46 10.67 -16.90
CA ALA A 721 -25.88 10.92 -16.71
C ALA A 721 -26.38 11.91 -17.78
N GLU A 722 -27.31 11.47 -18.63
CA GLU A 722 -27.94 12.30 -19.65
C GLU A 722 -29.40 12.59 -19.24
N PRO A 723 -29.71 13.72 -18.58
CA PRO A 723 -31.05 14.01 -18.08
C PRO A 723 -32.13 13.94 -19.16
N ARG A 724 -31.78 14.35 -20.39
CA ARG A 724 -32.70 14.31 -21.53
C ARG A 724 -32.98 12.88 -22.01
N LEU A 725 -31.98 12.00 -21.97
CA LEU A 725 -32.16 10.58 -22.31
C LEU A 725 -33.04 9.91 -21.25
N TRP A 726 -32.76 10.17 -19.97
CA TRP A 726 -33.56 9.66 -18.84
C TRP A 726 -35.04 10.07 -18.96
N VAL A 727 -35.32 11.35 -19.19
CA VAL A 727 -36.70 11.86 -19.38
C VAL A 727 -37.38 11.19 -20.58
N ASN A 728 -36.67 11.02 -21.70
CA ASN A 728 -37.23 10.36 -22.88
C ASN A 728 -37.56 8.88 -22.62
N LEU A 729 -36.72 8.18 -21.85
CA LEU A 729 -36.94 6.78 -21.46
C LEU A 729 -38.19 6.65 -20.58
N VAL A 730 -38.29 7.48 -19.54
CA VAL A 730 -39.44 7.48 -18.62
C VAL A 730 -40.74 7.91 -19.31
N HIS A 731 -40.70 8.81 -20.29
CA HIS A 731 -41.90 9.19 -21.07
C HIS A 731 -42.34 8.09 -22.05
N ARG A 732 -41.40 7.28 -22.55
CA ARG A 732 -41.67 6.26 -23.57
C ARG A 732 -42.38 5.04 -23.01
N HIS A 733 -41.93 4.58 -21.84
CA HIS A 733 -42.47 3.41 -21.12
C HIS A 733 -43.57 3.81 -20.15
#